data_AF-A0A1I5G8L1-F1
#
_entry.id   AF-A0A1I5G8L1-F1
#
_cell.length_a   1.000
_cell.length_b   1.000
_cell.length_c   1.000
_cell.angle_alpha   90.00
_cell.angle_beta   90.00
_cell.angle_gamma   90.00
#
_symmetry.space_group_name_H-M   'P 1'
#
loop_
_entity.id
_entity.type
_entity.pdbx_description
1 polymer ?
#
loop_
_entity_poly.entity_id
_entity_poly.type
_entity_poly.pdbx_seq_one_letter_code
_entity_poly.pdbx_strand_id
1 'polypeptide(L)'
;MDDTSRPHVPAPAADRRAAVQALTEDRGRTRSARRLRLRDASSALDRLTGLAARLLGAPIAQLSLIDDVQVVVAAVGLPAGTVGAEVPLESTACAVAAADRTPFAVPDAAADPRVADLEPVAAGMVGAYLGAPLLDSEGQVVGVLCVVTPTPRPWSDTDVAVLRQLASAAMTELELAALRTEYESDRLRWGLAIDAAGIGTFDWDLRTGELVWDARLIEMFGHDAESFNGTIEAFNERIHPDDLARVGDAIQGSIDSRGEYEAEYRVVWPGGETRWVQARGRTLSDEDGAPTRMLGAAYDTTAERASGLRVTRVLEAMPAGFYSLDRQWRFTHVNAEAERLLGRERDDLLGQELWTAFPAAVGSAFEENYRTAVRTGTPVQFDAHYPAPLDGWYELRAWPSPEGLSVYFLEVTERRRVQDRAERGAQRLALLAQVSAELAGALDAHTATAHLPRLVVPALADWCIVTVVDPDGRPRDVGHWHADPSARPLLDRYVAARLDAMPATAPLMRALLTGEAVVERATTVLDLLGDGEARDLLAALGPESGVALPLRGRDRTLGVMTLYYRRGWAPREEDLATAQDVADRAGLALDNARLYGQQQALAEGLQRSLLTEPPEPDHAEIAVRYLPAAEAARVGGDWYDAFLQPGGATMLVIGDVVGHDTEAAAAMGQLRGLLRGIATYSDAGPGEVLRGLDASMALLQTRVLATATVARFEQTDDERRRGVTRMRWANAGHLPPLVTNPDGSVAELASWRGDLLLGVDPATRREESVVTLDRGSTVLLFTDGLIERRDADLDAGMARLREALRELADRPLQELLDEVLHRLVDGTPEDDVALVAVRLHRQDVPRPLVAGPNRIPDVVPEDPAGPIRR
;
A
#
# COMPACT_ATOMS: atom_id res chain seq x y z
N MET A 1 -16.63 6.71 51.02
CA MET A 1 -16.88 5.39 50.39
C MET A 1 -15.93 5.32 49.24
N ASP A 2 -15.01 4.36 49.34
CA ASP A 2 -13.82 4.19 48.51
C ASP A 2 -14.14 4.09 47.01
N ASP A 3 -13.37 4.85 46.23
CA ASP A 3 -13.21 4.71 44.79
C ASP A 3 -11.95 3.85 44.56
N THR A 4 -12.10 2.54 44.66
CA THR A 4 -11.04 1.54 44.39
C THR A 4 -11.47 0.61 43.27
N SER A 5 -11.50 1.11 42.03
CA SER A 5 -11.54 0.27 40.82
C SER A 5 -11.07 1.05 39.58
N ARG A 6 -9.84 1.58 39.62
CA ARG A 6 -9.09 1.89 38.39
C ARG A 6 -8.07 0.77 38.16
N PRO A 7 -8.05 0.09 37.00
CA PRO A 7 -6.99 -0.86 36.69
C PRO A 7 -5.65 -0.12 36.74
N HIS A 8 -4.73 -0.66 37.53
CA HIS A 8 -3.37 -0.15 37.68
C HIS A 8 -2.67 -0.26 36.32
N VAL A 9 -2.45 0.86 35.65
CA VAL A 9 -1.55 0.92 34.47
C VAL A 9 -0.13 0.85 35.02
N PRO A 10 0.69 -0.17 34.69
CA PRO A 10 2.10 -0.17 35.07
C PRO A 10 2.83 0.97 34.34
N ALA A 11 3.81 1.59 35.01
CA ALA A 11 4.68 2.59 34.38
C ALA A 11 5.51 1.91 33.26
N PRO A 12 5.85 2.63 32.16
CA PRO A 12 6.62 2.05 31.06
C PRO A 12 7.93 1.45 31.56
N ALA A 13 8.29 0.27 31.07
CA ALA A 13 9.47 -0.45 31.53
C ALA A 13 10.74 0.38 31.28
N ALA A 14 11.40 0.81 32.36
CA ALA A 14 12.59 1.67 32.29
C ALA A 14 13.82 0.98 31.66
N ASP A 15 13.82 -0.36 31.58
CA ASP A 15 14.90 -1.19 31.00
C ASP A 15 14.33 -2.58 30.59
N ARG A 16 14.97 -3.23 29.60
CA ARG A 16 14.58 -4.52 28.99
C ARG A 16 14.47 -5.65 30.02
N ARG A 17 15.32 -5.69 31.05
CA ARG A 17 15.21 -6.70 32.12
C ARG A 17 13.90 -6.60 32.90
N ALA A 18 13.44 -5.37 33.17
CA ALA A 18 12.17 -5.14 33.86
C ALA A 18 10.99 -5.57 32.97
N ALA A 19 11.08 -5.31 31.66
CA ALA A 19 10.10 -5.78 30.68
C ALA A 19 9.98 -7.32 30.68
N VAL A 20 11.10 -8.04 30.63
CA VAL A 20 11.13 -9.51 30.67
C VAL A 20 10.53 -10.05 31.99
N GLN A 21 10.86 -9.42 33.12
CA GLN A 21 10.30 -9.81 34.41
C GLN A 21 8.77 -9.63 34.43
N ALA A 22 8.27 -8.47 33.99
CA ALA A 22 6.83 -8.21 33.93
C ALA A 22 6.08 -9.22 33.04
N LEU A 23 6.65 -9.57 31.88
CA LEU A 23 6.08 -10.56 30.97
C LEU A 23 5.99 -11.96 31.60
N THR A 24 6.98 -12.33 32.41
CA THR A 24 7.08 -13.67 33.04
C THR A 24 6.13 -13.80 34.24
N GLU A 25 5.88 -12.71 34.95
CA GLU A 25 4.99 -12.70 36.13
C GLU A 25 3.50 -12.72 35.76
N ASP A 26 3.14 -12.26 34.55
CA ASP A 26 1.75 -12.24 34.06
C ASP A 26 1.28 -13.62 33.53
N ARG A 27 0.66 -14.38 34.43
CA ARG A 27 0.08 -15.70 34.12
C ARG A 27 -1.17 -15.62 33.24
N GLY A 28 -1.93 -14.53 33.27
CA GLY A 28 -3.13 -14.35 32.46
C GLY A 28 -2.75 -14.21 30.98
N ARG A 29 -1.82 -13.30 30.72
CA ARG A 29 -1.18 -13.09 29.42
C ARG A 29 -0.56 -14.36 28.85
N THR A 30 0.23 -15.08 29.67
CA THR A 30 0.90 -16.34 29.25
C THR A 30 -0.12 -17.40 28.81
N ARG A 31 -1.25 -17.51 29.53
CA ARG A 31 -2.32 -18.44 29.16
C ARG A 31 -2.97 -18.05 27.83
N SER A 32 -3.24 -16.76 27.64
CA SER A 32 -3.82 -16.22 26.41
C SER A 32 -2.88 -16.44 25.21
N ALA A 33 -1.60 -16.10 25.33
CA ALA A 33 -0.60 -16.33 24.28
C ALA A 33 -0.45 -17.81 23.90
N ARG A 34 -0.49 -18.72 24.88
CA ARG A 34 -0.44 -20.17 24.62
C ARG A 34 -1.69 -20.72 23.93
N ARG A 35 -2.88 -20.17 24.20
CA ARG A 35 -4.11 -20.51 23.48
C ARG A 35 -3.96 -20.23 21.97
N LEU A 36 -3.20 -19.19 21.62
CA LEU A 36 -3.00 -18.73 20.25
C LEU A 36 -1.80 -19.38 19.54
N ARG A 37 -1.02 -20.25 20.22
CA ARG A 37 0.07 -21.02 19.59
C ARG A 37 -0.52 -22.07 18.64
N LEU A 38 -0.74 -21.66 17.39
CA LEU A 38 -1.16 -22.53 16.31
C LEU A 38 0.04 -23.31 15.77
N ARG A 39 -0.13 -24.60 15.46
CA ARG A 39 0.94 -25.45 14.91
C ARG A 39 1.30 -25.08 13.46
N ASP A 40 0.33 -24.55 12.72
CA ASP A 40 0.51 -24.10 11.34
C ASP A 40 0.22 -22.61 11.24
N ALA A 41 1.19 -21.84 10.74
CA ALA A 41 1.01 -20.43 10.43
C ALA A 41 -0.02 -20.28 9.29
N SER A 42 -1.05 -19.46 9.51
CA SER A 42 -2.03 -19.17 8.46
C SER A 42 -1.38 -18.31 7.37
N SER A 43 -1.65 -18.64 6.09
CA SER A 43 -1.27 -17.80 4.95
C SER A 43 -1.74 -16.33 5.09
N ALA A 44 -2.77 -16.06 5.90
CA ALA A 44 -3.22 -14.71 6.21
C ALA A 44 -2.21 -13.91 7.06
N LEU A 45 -1.56 -14.56 8.03
CA LEU A 45 -0.55 -13.93 8.88
C LEU A 45 0.71 -13.59 8.08
N ASP A 46 1.10 -14.46 7.14
CA ASP A 46 2.19 -14.18 6.21
C ASP A 46 1.87 -12.97 5.32
N ARG A 47 0.65 -12.90 4.79
CA ARG A 47 0.20 -11.75 3.99
C ARG A 47 0.23 -10.45 4.79
N LEU A 48 -0.27 -10.45 6.03
CA LEU A 48 -0.27 -9.26 6.89
C LEU A 48 1.15 -8.81 7.24
N THR A 49 2.03 -9.75 7.55
CA THR A 49 3.45 -9.48 7.83
C THR A 49 4.15 -8.90 6.60
N GLY A 50 3.91 -9.46 5.41
CA GLY A 50 4.44 -8.91 4.15
C GLY A 50 3.80 -7.58 3.74
N LEU A 51 2.58 -7.30 4.18
CA LEU A 51 1.94 -6.00 3.97
C LEU A 51 2.53 -4.94 4.90
N ALA A 52 2.90 -5.30 6.14
CA ALA A 52 3.66 -4.43 7.05
C ALA A 52 5.00 -4.02 6.45
N ALA A 53 5.79 -4.98 5.95
CA ALA A 53 7.06 -4.72 5.27
C ALA A 53 6.89 -3.73 4.10
N ARG A 54 5.90 -3.97 3.23
CA ARG A 54 5.67 -3.15 2.04
C ARG A 54 5.14 -1.75 2.37
N LEU A 55 4.10 -1.63 3.19
CA LEU A 55 3.49 -0.34 3.50
C LEU A 55 4.43 0.59 4.28
N LEU A 56 5.29 0.02 5.13
CA LEU A 56 6.23 0.79 5.94
C LEU A 56 7.60 0.93 5.25
N GLY A 57 7.81 0.34 4.08
CA GLY A 57 9.09 0.40 3.36
C GLY A 57 10.25 -0.21 4.17
N ALA A 58 9.98 -1.31 4.89
CA ALA A 58 10.96 -2.01 5.70
C ALA A 58 11.29 -3.37 5.07
N PRO A 59 12.58 -3.74 4.93
CA PRO A 59 12.96 -5.00 4.31
C PRO A 59 12.63 -6.21 5.17
N ILE A 60 12.47 -6.03 6.48
CA ILE A 60 12.20 -7.09 7.45
C ILE A 60 10.90 -6.77 8.20
N ALA A 61 10.04 -7.77 8.30
CA ALA A 61 8.86 -7.75 9.16
C ALA A 61 8.66 -9.10 9.83
N GLN A 62 8.19 -9.09 11.07
CA GLN A 62 8.02 -10.30 11.87
C GLN A 62 6.80 -10.19 12.76
N LEU A 63 6.02 -11.26 12.83
CA LEU A 63 4.95 -11.43 13.80
C LEU A 63 5.34 -12.53 14.79
N SER A 64 5.21 -12.25 16.08
CA SER A 64 5.58 -13.21 17.13
C SER A 64 4.57 -13.25 18.25
N LEU A 65 4.33 -14.45 18.77
CA LEU A 65 3.65 -14.66 20.04
C LEU A 65 4.68 -14.68 21.15
N ILE A 66 4.31 -14.15 22.31
CA ILE A 66 5.20 -14.04 23.45
C ILE A 66 4.51 -14.73 24.61
N ASP A 67 5.08 -15.82 25.09
CA ASP A 67 4.68 -16.46 26.34
C ASP A 67 5.87 -16.44 27.31
N ASP A 68 6.40 -17.60 27.70
CA ASP A 68 7.68 -17.74 28.36
C ASP A 68 8.87 -17.57 27.41
N VAL A 69 8.63 -17.70 26.11
CA VAL A 69 9.59 -17.40 25.04
C VAL A 69 8.90 -16.59 23.95
N GLN A 70 9.68 -16.02 23.04
CA GLN A 70 9.15 -15.50 21.79
C GLN A 70 9.07 -16.64 20.77
N VAL A 71 7.91 -16.85 20.17
CA VAL A 71 7.73 -17.75 19.02
C VAL A 71 7.41 -16.95 17.79
N VAL A 72 8.20 -17.10 16.73
CA VAL A 72 7.93 -16.44 15.45
C VAL A 72 6.85 -17.19 14.69
N VAL A 73 5.75 -16.50 14.37
CA VAL A 73 4.60 -17.11 13.68
C VAL A 73 4.59 -16.78 12.19
N ALA A 74 5.07 -15.60 11.81
CA ALA A 74 5.22 -15.19 10.41
C ALA A 74 6.41 -14.25 10.28
N ALA A 75 7.09 -14.30 9.13
CA ALA A 75 8.29 -13.51 8.89
C ALA A 75 8.48 -13.21 7.40
N VAL A 76 8.99 -12.02 7.10
CA VAL A 76 9.40 -11.58 5.76
C VAL A 76 10.79 -10.95 5.85
N GLY A 77 11.66 -11.26 4.90
CA GLY A 77 13.04 -10.74 4.87
C GLY A 77 14.01 -11.44 5.84
N LEU A 78 13.58 -12.52 6.49
CA LEU A 78 14.40 -13.32 7.41
C LEU A 78 14.75 -14.70 6.80
N PRO A 79 15.81 -15.38 7.29
CA PRO A 79 16.24 -16.68 6.79
C PRO A 79 15.15 -17.77 6.85
N ALA A 80 15.26 -18.78 5.98
CA ALA A 80 14.37 -19.94 6.04
C ALA A 80 14.54 -20.69 7.38
N GLY A 81 13.42 -21.10 7.98
CA GLY A 81 13.40 -21.76 9.30
C GLY A 81 13.27 -20.82 10.51
N THR A 82 13.17 -19.51 10.30
CA THR A 82 12.86 -18.56 11.40
C THR A 82 11.45 -18.74 11.95
N VAL A 83 10.46 -19.06 11.10
CA VAL A 83 9.09 -19.35 11.55
C VAL A 83 9.09 -20.64 12.38
N GLY A 84 8.50 -20.58 13.57
CA GLY A 84 8.51 -21.64 14.57
C GLY A 84 9.71 -21.61 15.52
N ALA A 85 10.70 -20.73 15.30
CA ALA A 85 11.84 -20.61 16.19
C ALA A 85 11.43 -19.99 17.54
N GLU A 86 11.94 -20.59 18.62
CA GLU A 86 11.81 -20.07 19.98
C GLU A 86 13.05 -19.22 20.33
N VAL A 87 12.81 -17.97 20.72
CA VAL A 87 13.86 -17.01 21.09
C VAL A 87 13.66 -16.61 22.57
N PRO A 88 14.71 -16.67 23.41
CA PRO A 88 14.62 -16.20 24.79
C PRO A 88 14.22 -14.73 24.85
N LEU A 89 13.40 -14.35 25.84
CA LEU A 89 12.87 -12.99 25.96
C LEU A 89 13.99 -11.96 26.17
N GLU A 90 15.09 -12.36 26.82
CA GLU A 90 16.28 -11.53 26.99
C GLU A 90 17.09 -11.31 25.70
N SER A 91 16.73 -11.96 24.59
CA SER A 91 17.47 -11.86 23.32
C SER A 91 16.69 -11.13 22.23
N THR A 92 15.61 -10.43 22.58
CA THR A 92 14.71 -9.80 21.60
C THR A 92 14.22 -8.41 22.00
N ALA A 93 14.11 -7.52 21.01
CA ALA A 93 13.46 -6.23 21.15
C ALA A 93 11.93 -6.34 21.33
N CYS A 94 11.32 -7.45 20.88
CA CYS A 94 9.87 -7.66 21.00
C CYS A 94 9.44 -7.79 22.46
N ALA A 95 10.32 -8.23 23.37
CA ALA A 95 10.01 -8.26 24.80
C ALA A 95 9.76 -6.85 25.36
N VAL A 96 10.48 -5.84 24.87
CA VAL A 96 10.26 -4.43 25.28
C VAL A 96 8.93 -3.94 24.73
N ALA A 97 8.65 -4.19 23.45
CA ALA A 97 7.39 -3.80 22.83
C ALA A 97 6.16 -4.49 23.46
N ALA A 98 6.32 -5.70 23.99
CA ALA A 98 5.24 -6.48 24.57
C ALA A 98 4.93 -6.14 26.03
N ALA A 99 5.90 -5.58 26.75
CA ALA A 99 5.71 -5.22 28.15
C ALA A 99 4.73 -4.04 28.33
N ASP A 100 4.57 -3.22 27.29
CA ASP A 100 3.65 -2.09 27.27
C ASP A 100 2.50 -2.30 26.26
N ARG A 101 1.39 -1.59 26.47
CA ARG A 101 0.20 -1.62 25.58
C ARG A 101 0.31 -0.65 24.40
N THR A 102 1.44 0.02 24.23
CA THR A 102 1.67 1.04 23.21
C THR A 102 2.78 0.61 22.24
N PRO A 103 2.72 1.02 20.97
CA PRO A 103 3.80 0.75 20.02
C PRO A 103 5.15 1.27 20.52
N PHE A 104 6.19 0.49 20.25
CA PHE A 104 7.57 0.76 20.62
C PHE A 104 8.38 1.13 19.38
N ALA A 105 8.69 2.42 19.24
CA ALA A 105 9.45 2.97 18.13
C ALA A 105 10.89 3.31 18.56
N VAL A 106 11.87 2.82 17.81
CA VAL A 106 13.30 3.06 18.01
C VAL A 106 13.90 3.54 16.69
N PRO A 107 14.15 4.85 16.54
CA PRO A 107 14.71 5.42 15.31
C PRO A 107 16.15 5.03 15.04
N ASP A 108 16.94 4.85 16.10
CA ASP A 108 18.34 4.43 16.06
C ASP A 108 18.56 3.39 17.16
N ALA A 109 18.68 2.13 16.75
CA ALA A 109 18.81 1.01 17.67
C ALA A 109 20.17 0.98 18.38
N ALA A 110 21.23 1.48 17.75
CA ALA A 110 22.56 1.51 18.35
C ALA A 110 22.65 2.59 19.46
N ALA A 111 21.81 3.62 19.37
CA ALA A 111 21.73 4.70 20.36
C ALA A 111 20.73 4.44 21.51
N ASP A 112 19.82 3.46 21.37
CA ASP A 112 18.78 3.19 22.36
C ASP A 112 19.23 2.13 23.38
N PRO A 113 19.41 2.48 24.68
CA PRO A 113 19.96 1.58 25.68
C PRO A 113 19.09 0.35 25.96
N ARG A 114 17.81 0.34 25.56
CA ARG A 114 16.91 -0.80 25.76
C ARG A 114 17.15 -1.93 24.76
N VAL A 115 17.80 -1.65 23.64
CA VAL A 115 18.02 -2.62 22.55
C VAL A 115 19.46 -2.65 22.02
N ALA A 116 20.29 -1.67 22.35
CA ALA A 116 21.67 -1.54 21.82
C ALA A 116 22.58 -2.74 22.15
N ASP A 117 22.30 -3.48 23.22
CA ASP A 117 23.09 -4.65 23.63
C ASP A 117 22.66 -5.96 22.95
N LEU A 118 21.59 -5.94 22.14
CA LEU A 118 21.12 -7.11 21.41
C LEU A 118 22.05 -7.46 20.25
N GLU A 119 22.33 -8.76 20.09
CA GLU A 119 23.24 -9.25 19.04
C GLU A 119 22.87 -8.78 17.62
N PRO A 120 21.60 -8.75 17.19
CA PRO A 120 21.24 -8.24 15.87
C PRO A 120 21.51 -6.74 15.66
N VAL A 121 21.48 -5.95 16.74
CA VAL A 121 21.83 -4.53 16.71
C VAL A 121 23.35 -4.37 16.62
N ALA A 122 24.09 -5.11 17.46
CA ALA A 122 25.56 -5.11 17.45
C ALA A 122 26.15 -5.60 16.12
N ALA A 123 25.46 -6.53 15.45
CA ALA A 123 25.82 -7.06 14.12
C ALA A 123 25.41 -6.13 12.96
N GLY A 124 24.74 -5.00 13.22
CA GLY A 124 24.30 -4.04 12.20
C GLY A 124 23.10 -4.52 11.35
N MET A 125 22.38 -5.55 11.80
CA MET A 125 21.17 -6.05 11.12
C MET A 125 19.93 -5.21 11.47
N VAL A 126 19.94 -4.54 12.62
CA VAL A 126 18.86 -3.68 13.13
C VAL A 126 19.40 -2.26 13.34
N GLY A 127 19.08 -1.36 12.42
CA GLY A 127 19.36 0.08 12.53
C GLY A 127 18.19 0.88 13.09
N ALA A 128 16.96 0.51 12.74
CA ALA A 128 15.73 1.03 13.37
C ALA A 128 14.70 -0.09 13.58
N TYR A 129 13.85 0.08 14.58
CA TYR A 129 12.82 -0.89 14.98
C TYR A 129 11.50 -0.18 15.25
N LEU A 130 10.39 -0.78 14.80
CA LEU A 130 9.04 -0.39 15.21
C LEU A 130 8.23 -1.65 15.51
N GLY A 131 7.72 -1.78 16.74
CA GLY A 131 6.91 -2.91 17.18
C GLY A 131 5.55 -2.47 17.71
N ALA A 132 4.48 -3.12 17.29
CA ALA A 132 3.12 -2.90 17.78
C ALA A 132 2.63 -4.14 18.54
N PRO A 133 2.13 -3.99 19.78
CA PRO A 133 1.61 -5.10 20.58
C PRO A 133 0.32 -5.68 19.98
N LEU A 134 0.19 -7.00 20.05
CA LEU A 134 -1.03 -7.76 19.75
C LEU A 134 -1.87 -7.83 21.02
N LEU A 135 -3.04 -7.20 21.02
CA LEU A 135 -3.93 -7.09 22.18
C LEU A 135 -5.14 -7.99 21.99
N ASP A 136 -5.36 -8.93 22.91
CA ASP A 136 -6.58 -9.75 22.92
C ASP A 136 -7.83 -8.96 23.35
N SER A 137 -8.98 -9.62 23.39
CA SER A 137 -10.27 -9.02 23.76
C SER A 137 -10.34 -8.53 25.22
N GLU A 138 -9.49 -9.06 26.09
CA GLU A 138 -9.33 -8.62 27.49
C GLU A 138 -8.25 -7.54 27.66
N GLY A 139 -7.59 -7.14 26.55
CA GLY A 139 -6.52 -6.15 26.51
C GLY A 139 -5.16 -6.67 27.00
N GLN A 140 -4.94 -7.99 27.01
CA GLN A 140 -3.64 -8.60 27.31
C GLN A 140 -2.74 -8.58 26.08
N VAL A 141 -1.43 -8.35 26.30
CA VAL A 141 -0.45 -8.37 25.21
C VAL A 141 0.05 -9.79 24.96
N VAL A 142 -0.44 -10.42 23.89
CA VAL A 142 -0.12 -11.83 23.57
C VAL A 142 1.06 -11.99 22.63
N GLY A 143 1.52 -10.90 22.02
CA GLY A 143 2.60 -10.91 21.04
C GLY A 143 2.88 -9.54 20.44
N VAL A 144 3.71 -9.49 19.40
CA VAL A 144 4.13 -8.25 18.72
C VAL A 144 4.21 -8.49 17.21
N LEU A 145 3.73 -7.53 16.43
CA LEU A 145 4.07 -7.36 15.02
C LEU A 145 5.11 -6.25 14.92
N CYS A 146 6.26 -6.51 14.31
CA CYS A 146 7.32 -5.52 14.16
C CYS A 146 7.88 -5.42 12.74
N VAL A 147 8.48 -4.27 12.45
CA VAL A 147 9.27 -4.01 11.25
C VAL A 147 10.65 -3.49 11.62
N VAL A 148 11.63 -3.78 10.76
CA VAL A 148 13.05 -3.47 11.00
C VAL A 148 13.69 -2.96 9.72
N THR A 149 14.54 -1.93 9.86
CA THR A 149 15.45 -1.45 8.80
C THR A 149 16.91 -1.60 9.24
N PRO A 150 17.86 -1.95 8.34
CA PRO A 150 19.28 -2.04 8.67
C PRO A 150 19.92 -0.68 8.97
N THR A 151 19.34 0.41 8.47
CA THR A 151 19.79 1.79 8.70
C THR A 151 18.86 2.52 9.68
N PRO A 152 19.39 3.46 10.49
CA PRO A 152 18.57 4.33 11.33
C PRO A 152 17.53 5.09 10.51
N ARG A 153 16.32 5.21 11.04
CA ARG A 153 15.17 5.82 10.38
C ARG A 153 14.15 6.34 11.41
N PRO A 154 13.73 7.61 11.34
CA PRO A 154 12.63 8.10 12.15
C PRO A 154 11.29 7.48 11.71
N TRP A 155 10.45 7.12 12.69
CA TRP A 155 9.09 6.62 12.47
C TRP A 155 8.08 7.75 12.68
N SER A 156 7.20 7.96 11.71
CA SER A 156 6.11 8.94 11.82
C SER A 156 4.93 8.37 12.62
N ASP A 157 4.05 9.25 13.11
CA ASP A 157 2.79 8.84 13.76
C ASP A 157 1.91 8.00 12.80
N THR A 158 2.01 8.26 11.50
CA THR A 158 1.34 7.46 10.45
C THR A 158 1.92 6.05 10.39
N ASP A 159 3.24 5.89 10.44
CA ASP A 159 3.89 4.57 10.46
C ASP A 159 3.43 3.75 11.68
N VAL A 160 3.41 4.39 12.85
CA VAL A 160 2.95 3.79 14.11
C VAL A 160 1.48 3.36 14.00
N ALA A 161 0.63 4.23 13.45
CA ALA A 161 -0.80 3.93 13.26
C ALA A 161 -1.03 2.75 12.30
N VAL A 162 -0.28 2.70 11.19
CA VAL A 162 -0.36 1.61 10.21
C VAL A 162 0.04 0.28 10.83
N LEU A 163 1.18 0.22 11.55
CA LEU A 163 1.61 -1.02 12.17
C LEU A 163 0.62 -1.51 13.23
N ARG A 164 0.03 -0.58 14.01
CA ARG A 164 -1.00 -0.92 15.01
C ARG A 164 -2.26 -1.50 14.37
N GLN A 165 -2.69 -0.97 13.21
CA GLN A 165 -3.83 -1.54 12.48
C GLN A 165 -3.54 -2.96 11.98
N LEU A 166 -2.33 -3.20 11.47
CA LEU A 166 -1.90 -4.53 11.01
C LEU A 166 -1.79 -5.52 12.17
N ALA A 167 -1.32 -5.07 13.33
CA ALA A 167 -1.28 -5.86 14.56
C ALA A 167 -2.69 -6.27 15.00
N SER A 168 -3.66 -5.35 14.97
CA SER A 168 -5.07 -5.66 15.29
C SER A 168 -5.70 -6.64 14.30
N ALA A 169 -5.43 -6.49 12.99
CA ALA A 169 -5.88 -7.43 11.97
C ALA A 169 -5.27 -8.83 12.19
N ALA A 170 -3.97 -8.89 12.51
CA ALA A 170 -3.30 -10.16 12.77
C ALA A 170 -3.81 -10.84 14.04
N MET A 171 -4.12 -10.07 15.08
CA MET A 171 -4.78 -10.61 16.27
C MET A 171 -6.16 -11.18 15.95
N THR A 172 -6.93 -10.51 15.11
CA THR A 172 -8.25 -10.99 14.68
C THR A 172 -8.14 -12.33 13.92
N GLU A 173 -7.14 -12.47 13.05
CA GLU A 173 -6.84 -13.73 12.36
C GLU A 173 -6.38 -14.84 13.33
N LEU A 174 -5.56 -14.50 14.33
CA LEU A 174 -5.13 -15.45 15.37
C LEU A 174 -6.32 -15.97 16.19
N GLU A 175 -7.22 -15.08 16.63
CA GLU A 175 -8.46 -15.47 17.32
C GLU A 175 -9.35 -16.33 16.42
N LEU A 176 -9.52 -15.95 15.15
CA LEU A 176 -10.33 -16.74 14.21
C LEU A 176 -9.79 -18.15 14.03
N ALA A 177 -8.47 -18.29 13.92
CA ALA A 177 -7.83 -19.60 13.78
C ALA A 177 -7.87 -20.42 15.07
N ALA A 178 -7.74 -19.78 16.25
CA ALA A 178 -7.91 -20.44 17.54
C ALA A 178 -9.35 -20.97 17.72
N LEU A 179 -10.36 -20.13 17.44
CA LEU A 179 -11.78 -20.51 17.49
C LEU A 179 -12.13 -21.62 16.50
N ARG A 180 -11.53 -21.63 15.30
CA ARG A 180 -11.70 -22.73 14.34
C ARG A 180 -11.15 -24.05 14.88
N THR A 181 -9.97 -24.02 15.48
CA THR A 181 -9.33 -25.22 16.06
C THR A 181 -10.14 -25.75 17.24
N GLU A 182 -10.64 -24.86 18.10
CA GLU A 182 -11.52 -25.21 19.23
C GLU A 182 -12.83 -25.84 18.73
N TYR A 183 -13.47 -25.21 17.75
CA TYR A 183 -14.67 -25.73 17.11
C TYR A 183 -14.45 -27.11 16.46
N GLU A 184 -13.35 -27.31 15.74
CA GLU A 184 -13.00 -28.61 15.16
C GLU A 184 -12.77 -29.67 16.24
N SER A 185 -12.09 -29.32 17.34
CA SER A 185 -11.87 -30.19 18.49
C SER A 185 -13.19 -30.60 19.15
N ASP A 186 -14.11 -29.68 19.35
CA ASP A 186 -15.43 -29.98 19.93
C ASP A 186 -16.28 -30.81 18.97
N ARG A 187 -16.19 -30.57 17.66
CA ARG A 187 -16.84 -31.41 16.64
C ARG A 187 -16.26 -32.83 16.59
N LEU A 188 -14.94 -32.98 16.77
CA LEU A 188 -14.28 -34.29 16.84
C LEU A 188 -14.63 -35.01 18.14
N ARG A 189 -14.63 -34.32 19.28
CA ARG A 189 -15.10 -34.86 20.57
C ARG A 189 -16.54 -35.36 20.48
N TRP A 190 -17.39 -34.67 19.72
CA TRP A 190 -18.74 -35.12 19.42
C TRP A 190 -18.76 -36.42 18.60
N GLY A 191 -17.98 -36.51 17.51
CA GLY A 191 -17.84 -37.75 16.74
C GLY A 191 -17.40 -38.91 17.63
N LEU A 192 -16.39 -38.68 18.46
CA LEU A 192 -15.89 -39.67 19.43
C LEU A 192 -16.90 -40.02 20.53
N ALA A 193 -17.77 -39.10 20.95
CA ALA A 193 -18.83 -39.37 21.92
C ALA A 193 -19.93 -40.26 21.33
N ILE A 194 -20.27 -40.07 20.05
CA ILE A 194 -21.15 -40.97 19.29
C ILE A 194 -20.50 -42.36 19.16
N ASP A 195 -19.22 -42.41 18.80
CA ASP A 195 -18.47 -43.67 18.67
C ASP A 195 -18.37 -44.42 20.02
N ALA A 196 -18.12 -43.67 21.11
CA ALA A 196 -18.02 -44.19 22.48
C ALA A 196 -19.36 -44.63 23.07
N ALA A 197 -20.48 -44.03 22.62
CA ALA A 197 -21.83 -44.52 22.88
C ALA A 197 -22.14 -45.81 22.10
N GLY A 198 -21.32 -46.18 21.12
CA GLY A 198 -21.44 -47.44 20.39
C GLY A 198 -22.65 -47.49 19.44
N ILE A 199 -23.09 -46.34 18.94
CA ILE A 199 -24.27 -46.22 18.08
C ILE A 199 -23.83 -46.36 16.61
N GLY A 200 -24.46 -47.27 15.87
CA GLY A 200 -24.34 -47.40 14.41
C GLY A 200 -25.66 -47.08 13.71
N THR A 201 -25.61 -46.72 12.44
CA THR A 201 -26.78 -46.27 11.66
C THR A 201 -27.01 -47.15 10.44
N PHE A 202 -28.28 -47.28 10.04
CA PHE A 202 -28.69 -48.00 8.84
C PHE A 202 -29.70 -47.21 8.01
N ASP A 203 -29.63 -47.46 6.72
CA ASP A 203 -30.49 -46.85 5.71
C ASP A 203 -30.88 -47.91 4.67
N TRP A 204 -32.16 -48.27 4.65
CA TRP A 204 -32.69 -49.29 3.74
C TRP A 204 -33.60 -48.66 2.70
N ASP A 205 -33.20 -48.67 1.43
CA ASP A 205 -34.08 -48.32 0.32
C ASP A 205 -34.99 -49.52 -0.02
N LEU A 206 -36.29 -49.36 0.24
CA LEU A 206 -37.29 -50.43 0.04
C LEU A 206 -37.65 -50.61 -1.44
N ARG A 207 -37.26 -49.69 -2.31
CA ARG A 207 -37.50 -49.77 -3.77
C ARG A 207 -36.37 -50.50 -4.47
N THR A 208 -35.13 -50.23 -4.08
CA THR A 208 -33.94 -50.86 -4.67
C THR A 208 -33.52 -52.12 -3.92
N GLY A 209 -33.92 -52.27 -2.66
CA GLY A 209 -33.50 -53.34 -1.75
C GLY A 209 -32.14 -53.08 -1.09
N GLU A 210 -31.51 -51.94 -1.34
CA GLU A 210 -30.17 -51.60 -0.84
C GLU A 210 -30.21 -51.17 0.63
N LEU A 211 -29.48 -51.89 1.48
CA LEU A 211 -29.32 -51.63 2.90
C LEU A 211 -27.89 -51.15 3.18
N VAL A 212 -27.74 -49.86 3.48
CA VAL A 212 -26.45 -49.23 3.78
C VAL A 212 -26.27 -49.15 5.30
N TRP A 213 -25.12 -49.63 5.78
CA TRP A 213 -24.70 -49.51 7.17
C TRP A 213 -23.48 -48.59 7.26
N ASP A 214 -23.39 -47.81 8.33
CA ASP A 214 -22.13 -47.15 8.67
C ASP A 214 -21.09 -48.15 9.19
N ALA A 215 -19.84 -47.71 9.26
CA ALA A 215 -18.72 -48.53 9.72
C ALA A 215 -18.94 -49.09 11.13
N ARG A 216 -19.66 -48.35 12.00
CA ARG A 216 -19.89 -48.75 13.39
C ARG A 216 -20.90 -49.87 13.51
N LEU A 217 -21.96 -49.82 12.70
CA LEU A 217 -22.94 -50.90 12.64
C LEU A 217 -22.34 -52.18 12.05
N ILE A 218 -21.45 -52.05 11.07
CA ILE A 218 -20.66 -53.18 10.52
C ILE A 218 -19.79 -53.83 11.62
N GLU A 219 -19.06 -53.03 12.40
CA GLU A 219 -18.26 -53.52 13.54
C GLU A 219 -19.13 -54.17 14.64
N MET A 220 -20.31 -53.62 14.93
CA MET A 220 -21.23 -54.13 15.95
C MET A 220 -21.73 -55.53 15.66
N PHE A 221 -21.81 -55.90 14.37
CA PHE A 221 -22.18 -57.24 13.93
C PHE A 221 -20.95 -58.15 13.77
N GLY A 222 -19.73 -57.65 14.03
CA GLY A 222 -18.49 -58.43 14.06
C GLY A 222 -17.87 -58.69 12.68
N HIS A 223 -18.14 -57.83 11.69
CA HIS A 223 -17.75 -58.04 10.29
C HIS A 223 -16.89 -56.90 9.73
N ASP A 224 -16.26 -57.13 8.57
CA ASP A 224 -15.63 -56.08 7.75
C ASP A 224 -16.63 -55.52 6.71
N ALA A 225 -16.33 -54.34 6.17
CA ALA A 225 -17.22 -53.67 5.21
C ALA A 225 -17.36 -54.42 3.87
N GLU A 226 -16.44 -55.35 3.56
CA GLU A 226 -16.46 -56.14 2.32
C GLU A 226 -17.35 -57.39 2.42
N SER A 227 -17.67 -57.87 3.62
CA SER A 227 -18.49 -59.08 3.84
C SER A 227 -19.98 -58.82 4.03
N PHE A 228 -20.42 -57.57 4.17
CA PHE A 228 -21.83 -57.20 4.18
C PHE A 228 -22.29 -56.81 2.77
N ASN A 229 -23.14 -57.64 2.16
CA ASN A 229 -23.56 -57.47 0.77
C ASN A 229 -24.67 -56.41 0.57
N GLY A 230 -24.99 -55.61 1.61
CA GLY A 230 -25.94 -54.52 1.54
C GLY A 230 -27.40 -54.92 1.33
N THR A 231 -27.82 -56.08 1.83
CA THR A 231 -29.20 -56.60 1.67
C THR A 231 -29.87 -56.93 3.00
N ILE A 232 -31.20 -56.94 3.01
CA ILE A 232 -31.97 -57.34 4.20
C ILE A 232 -31.79 -58.83 4.53
N GLU A 233 -31.52 -59.66 3.52
CA GLU A 233 -31.18 -61.08 3.70
C GLU A 233 -29.88 -61.24 4.48
N ALA A 234 -28.86 -60.45 4.17
CA ALA A 234 -27.61 -60.46 4.92
C ALA A 234 -27.78 -59.98 6.36
N PHE A 235 -28.67 -59.02 6.60
CA PHE A 235 -29.04 -58.66 7.97
C PHE A 235 -29.70 -59.84 8.70
N ASN A 236 -30.69 -60.48 8.08
CA ASN A 236 -31.42 -61.61 8.65
C ASN A 236 -30.51 -62.80 9.00
N GLU A 237 -29.56 -63.14 8.13
CA GLU A 237 -28.57 -64.21 8.38
C GLU A 237 -27.73 -64.00 9.65
N ARG A 238 -27.62 -62.75 10.11
CA ARG A 238 -26.82 -62.35 11.27
C ARG A 238 -27.64 -62.24 12.57
N ILE A 239 -28.96 -62.35 12.49
CA ILE A 239 -29.85 -62.39 13.66
C ILE A 239 -29.92 -63.82 14.21
N HIS A 240 -30.00 -63.95 15.52
CA HIS A 240 -30.19 -65.24 16.17
C HIS A 240 -31.49 -65.91 15.69
N PRO A 241 -31.50 -67.23 15.36
CA PRO A 241 -32.67 -67.91 14.78
C PRO A 241 -33.98 -67.72 15.56
N ASP A 242 -33.91 -67.74 16.90
CA ASP A 242 -35.07 -67.51 17.78
C ASP A 242 -35.68 -66.11 17.68
N ASP A 243 -34.91 -65.10 17.27
CA ASP A 243 -35.35 -63.71 17.18
C ASP A 243 -35.78 -63.32 15.76
N LEU A 244 -35.39 -64.10 14.74
CA LEU A 244 -35.59 -63.80 13.32
C LEU A 244 -37.06 -63.54 12.95
N ALA A 245 -37.97 -64.41 13.41
CA ALA A 245 -39.40 -64.25 13.13
C ALA A 245 -39.95 -62.96 13.76
N ARG A 246 -39.59 -62.70 15.02
CA ARG A 246 -40.05 -61.52 15.76
C ARG A 246 -39.50 -60.22 15.18
N VAL A 247 -38.23 -60.19 14.78
CA VAL A 247 -37.61 -59.01 14.15
C VAL A 247 -38.18 -58.79 12.76
N GLY A 248 -38.35 -59.85 11.97
CA GLY A 248 -39.02 -59.78 10.67
C GLY A 248 -40.44 -59.23 10.78
N ASP A 249 -41.23 -59.71 11.75
CA ASP A 249 -42.58 -59.22 12.01
C ASP A 249 -42.60 -57.75 12.45
N ALA A 250 -41.61 -57.30 13.24
CA ALA A 250 -41.50 -55.91 13.66
C ALA A 250 -41.11 -54.98 12.50
N ILE A 251 -40.20 -55.43 11.62
CA ILE A 251 -39.82 -54.71 10.40
C ILE A 251 -41.02 -54.64 9.45
N GLN A 252 -41.67 -55.76 9.18
CA GLN A 252 -42.85 -55.81 8.30
C GLN A 252 -43.99 -54.97 8.88
N GLY A 253 -44.20 -55.04 10.19
CA GLY A 253 -45.16 -54.20 10.90
C GLY A 253 -44.87 -52.70 10.73
N SER A 254 -43.59 -52.29 10.81
CA SER A 254 -43.18 -50.90 10.52
C SER A 254 -43.46 -50.52 9.07
N ILE A 255 -43.19 -51.40 8.10
CA ILE A 255 -43.43 -51.14 6.67
C ILE A 255 -44.92 -51.01 6.38
N ASP A 256 -45.72 -51.96 6.86
CA ASP A 256 -47.17 -52.02 6.62
C ASP A 256 -47.89 -50.83 7.28
N SER A 257 -47.49 -50.50 8.51
CA SER A 257 -48.06 -49.39 9.28
C SER A 257 -47.48 -48.03 8.90
N ARG A 258 -46.39 -47.99 8.10
CA ARG A 258 -45.59 -46.78 7.82
C ARG A 258 -45.13 -46.10 9.12
N GLY A 259 -44.79 -46.95 10.07
CA GLY A 259 -44.64 -46.61 11.48
C GLY A 259 -43.22 -46.83 11.97
N GLU A 260 -43.10 -46.81 13.29
CA GLU A 260 -41.85 -47.07 13.99
C GLU A 260 -41.47 -48.55 13.91
N TYR A 261 -40.18 -48.79 13.76
CA TYR A 261 -39.55 -50.06 14.04
C TYR A 261 -38.80 -49.91 15.34
N GLU A 262 -39.12 -50.75 16.30
CA GLU A 262 -38.30 -50.92 17.49
C GLU A 262 -38.15 -52.42 17.72
N ALA A 263 -36.90 -52.88 17.79
CA ALA A 263 -36.62 -54.24 18.13
C ALA A 263 -35.31 -54.33 18.90
N GLU A 264 -35.35 -55.11 19.97
CA GLU A 264 -34.16 -55.61 20.63
C GLU A 264 -33.99 -57.09 20.25
N TYR A 265 -32.82 -57.46 19.75
CA TYR A 265 -32.57 -58.81 19.24
C TYR A 265 -31.11 -59.21 19.42
N ARG A 266 -30.90 -60.53 19.40
CA ARG A 266 -29.57 -61.12 19.46
C ARG A 266 -28.96 -61.19 18.07
N VAL A 267 -27.72 -60.74 17.94
CA VAL A 267 -26.89 -60.90 16.75
C VAL A 267 -25.82 -61.95 17.01
N VAL A 268 -25.58 -62.81 16.02
CA VAL A 268 -24.59 -63.89 16.11
C VAL A 268 -23.32 -63.43 15.43
N TRP A 269 -22.26 -63.21 16.21
CA TRP A 269 -20.95 -62.85 15.69
C TRP A 269 -20.31 -64.06 14.97
N PRO A 270 -19.38 -63.84 14.02
CA PRO A 270 -18.67 -64.91 13.30
C PRO A 270 -17.97 -65.95 14.20
N GLY A 271 -17.63 -65.57 15.44
CA GLY A 271 -17.04 -66.47 16.44
C GLY A 271 -18.06 -67.31 17.24
N GLY A 272 -19.36 -67.19 16.98
CA GLY A 272 -20.44 -67.87 17.71
C GLY A 272 -20.87 -67.17 19.01
N GLU A 273 -20.25 -66.04 19.35
CA GLU A 273 -20.70 -65.18 20.45
C GLU A 273 -22.03 -64.50 20.09
N THR A 274 -22.91 -64.33 21.07
CA THR A 274 -24.19 -63.65 20.88
C THR A 274 -24.17 -62.30 21.59
N ARG A 275 -24.49 -61.23 20.86
CA ARG A 275 -24.62 -59.88 21.41
C ARG A 275 -26.05 -59.39 21.32
N TRP A 276 -26.47 -58.56 22.27
CA TRP A 276 -27.76 -57.90 22.24
C TRP A 276 -27.61 -56.56 21.53
N VAL A 277 -28.48 -56.32 20.56
CA VAL A 277 -28.54 -55.06 19.82
C VAL A 277 -29.95 -54.52 19.96
N GLN A 278 -30.05 -53.25 20.37
CA GLN A 278 -31.30 -52.51 20.32
C GLN A 278 -31.27 -51.61 19.09
N ALA A 279 -32.27 -51.77 18.23
CA ALA A 279 -32.43 -50.96 17.02
C ALA A 279 -33.76 -50.23 17.06
N ARG A 280 -33.73 -48.97 16.62
CA ARG A 280 -34.90 -48.14 16.37
C ARG A 280 -34.81 -47.55 14.98
N GLY A 281 -35.93 -47.53 14.27
CA GLY A 281 -36.02 -46.95 12.94
C GLY A 281 -37.44 -46.55 12.57
N ARG A 282 -37.60 -46.05 11.35
CA ARG A 282 -38.90 -45.68 10.80
C ARG A 282 -38.93 -45.99 9.31
N THR A 283 -40.07 -46.49 8.86
CA THR A 283 -40.39 -46.55 7.43
C THR A 283 -40.96 -45.22 6.94
N LEU A 284 -40.28 -44.60 5.97
CA LEU A 284 -40.67 -43.42 5.20
C LEU A 284 -41.51 -43.82 3.97
N SER A 285 -42.38 -42.94 3.50
CA SER A 285 -43.24 -43.17 2.33
C SER A 285 -43.13 -42.02 1.33
N ASP A 286 -43.47 -42.27 0.06
CA ASP A 286 -43.58 -41.23 -0.97
C ASP A 286 -44.91 -40.45 -0.91
N GLU A 287 -45.10 -39.52 -1.85
CA GLU A 287 -46.28 -38.65 -1.94
C GLU A 287 -47.59 -39.43 -2.15
N ASP A 288 -47.52 -40.66 -2.69
CA ASP A 288 -48.67 -41.56 -2.88
C ASP A 288 -48.90 -42.49 -1.67
N GLY A 289 -48.08 -42.36 -0.62
CA GLY A 289 -48.17 -43.16 0.59
C GLY A 289 -47.63 -44.58 0.45
N ALA A 290 -46.79 -44.86 -0.55
CA ALA A 290 -46.09 -46.13 -0.67
C ALA A 290 -44.79 -46.09 0.17
N PRO A 291 -44.46 -47.14 0.95
CA PRO A 291 -43.22 -47.18 1.72
C PRO A 291 -42.00 -47.21 0.79
N THR A 292 -41.06 -46.29 0.98
CA THR A 292 -39.91 -46.10 0.09
C THR A 292 -38.56 -46.34 0.73
N ARG A 293 -38.41 -46.07 2.02
CA ARG A 293 -37.11 -46.12 2.70
C ARG A 293 -37.29 -46.39 4.18
N MET A 294 -36.35 -47.06 4.84
CA MET A 294 -36.37 -47.31 6.27
C MET A 294 -35.04 -46.88 6.89
N LEU A 295 -35.06 -45.85 7.74
CA LEU A 295 -33.88 -45.28 8.39
C LEU A 295 -33.87 -45.64 9.86
N GLY A 296 -32.70 -45.89 10.43
CA GLY A 296 -32.60 -46.12 11.87
C GLY A 296 -31.19 -46.14 12.43
N ALA A 297 -31.14 -46.33 13.74
CA ALA A 297 -29.91 -46.46 14.51
C ALA A 297 -30.00 -47.70 15.40
N ALA A 298 -28.85 -48.28 15.72
CA ALA A 298 -28.72 -49.41 16.62
C ALA A 298 -27.53 -49.23 17.55
N TYR A 299 -27.56 -49.84 18.72
CA TYR A 299 -26.46 -49.87 19.69
C TYR A 299 -26.41 -51.22 20.42
N ASP A 300 -25.21 -51.59 20.86
CA ASP A 300 -24.92 -52.85 21.54
C ASP A 300 -25.32 -52.76 23.03
N THR A 301 -26.38 -53.46 23.42
CA THR A 301 -26.91 -53.51 24.80
C THR A 301 -26.34 -54.65 25.64
N THR A 302 -25.35 -55.40 25.13
CA THR A 302 -24.78 -56.59 25.80
C THR A 302 -24.24 -56.24 27.19
N ALA A 303 -23.64 -55.05 27.36
CA ALA A 303 -23.15 -54.55 28.65
C ALA A 303 -24.22 -53.82 29.49
N GLU A 304 -25.31 -53.34 28.87
CA GLU A 304 -26.34 -52.49 29.48
C GLU A 304 -27.28 -53.22 30.44
N ARG A 305 -27.30 -54.56 30.41
CA ARG A 305 -27.92 -55.36 31.48
C ARG A 305 -27.27 -55.18 32.85
N ALA A 306 -26.16 -54.43 32.96
CA ALA A 306 -25.53 -54.05 34.21
C ALA A 306 -25.64 -52.54 34.61
N SER A 307 -26.05 -51.60 33.75
CA SER A 307 -26.28 -50.20 34.18
C SER A 307 -26.94 -49.32 33.11
N GLY A 308 -28.24 -49.02 33.25
CA GLY A 308 -29.00 -48.10 32.38
C GLY A 308 -28.69 -46.60 32.54
N LEU A 309 -27.42 -46.24 32.75
CA LEU A 309 -26.99 -44.86 33.05
C LEU A 309 -26.00 -44.28 32.04
N ARG A 310 -25.70 -44.95 30.91
CA ARG A 310 -24.60 -44.54 30.03
C ARG A 310 -25.00 -43.52 28.96
N VAL A 311 -26.08 -43.76 28.21
CA VAL A 311 -26.53 -42.87 27.11
C VAL A 311 -26.97 -41.49 27.62
N THR A 312 -27.79 -41.44 28.68
CA THR A 312 -28.17 -40.17 29.31
C THR A 312 -26.95 -39.41 29.82
N ARG A 313 -25.97 -40.07 30.44
CA ARG A 313 -24.73 -39.39 30.87
C ARG A 313 -23.92 -38.82 29.72
N VAL A 314 -23.90 -39.45 28.54
CA VAL A 314 -23.19 -38.94 27.37
C VAL A 314 -23.87 -37.70 26.81
N LEU A 315 -25.20 -37.70 26.70
CA LEU A 315 -25.95 -36.51 26.26
C LEU A 315 -25.89 -35.37 27.29
N GLU A 316 -25.93 -35.69 28.58
CA GLU A 316 -25.82 -34.69 29.66
C GLU A 316 -24.42 -34.09 29.79
N ALA A 317 -23.36 -34.84 29.47
CA ALA A 317 -21.98 -34.36 29.52
C ALA A 317 -21.49 -33.75 28.19
N MET A 318 -22.36 -33.64 27.18
CA MET A 318 -21.97 -33.16 25.86
C MET A 318 -21.78 -31.62 25.87
N PRO A 319 -20.70 -31.10 25.25
CA PRO A 319 -20.41 -29.66 25.18
C PRO A 319 -21.24 -28.92 24.09
N ALA A 320 -22.38 -29.46 23.70
CA ALA A 320 -23.27 -28.90 22.69
C ALA A 320 -24.73 -28.96 23.14
N GLY A 321 -25.53 -28.01 22.67
CA GLY A 321 -26.94 -27.99 22.94
C GLY A 321 -27.65 -29.12 22.20
N PHE A 322 -28.47 -29.88 22.90
CA PHE A 322 -29.34 -30.89 22.31
C PHE A 322 -30.72 -30.86 22.94
N TYR A 323 -31.73 -30.92 22.09
CA TYR A 323 -33.10 -31.17 22.52
C TYR A 323 -33.86 -32.03 21.51
N SER A 324 -34.90 -32.70 21.99
CA SER A 324 -35.86 -33.43 21.16
C SER A 324 -37.24 -32.81 21.28
N LEU A 325 -37.98 -32.80 20.18
CA LEU A 325 -39.35 -32.30 20.09
C LEU A 325 -40.29 -33.43 19.66
N ASP A 326 -41.53 -33.42 20.14
CA ASP A 326 -42.60 -34.29 19.65
C ASP A 326 -43.25 -33.78 18.35
N ARG A 327 -44.24 -34.50 17.82
CA ARG A 327 -45.01 -34.10 16.61
C ARG A 327 -45.81 -32.80 16.78
N GLN A 328 -46.05 -32.37 18.01
CA GLN A 328 -46.70 -31.12 18.36
C GLN A 328 -45.67 -30.02 18.69
N TRP A 329 -44.39 -30.22 18.35
CA TRP A 329 -43.28 -29.30 18.59
C TRP A 329 -42.97 -29.08 20.07
N ARG A 330 -43.34 -30.01 20.96
CA ARG A 330 -43.09 -29.89 22.40
C ARG A 330 -41.77 -30.53 22.80
N PHE A 331 -41.01 -29.89 23.68
CA PHE A 331 -39.75 -30.46 24.17
C PHE A 331 -39.98 -31.75 24.96
N THR A 332 -39.34 -32.85 24.53
CA THR A 332 -39.35 -34.15 25.22
C THR A 332 -38.02 -34.45 25.92
N HIS A 333 -36.95 -33.81 25.47
CA HIS A 333 -35.63 -33.91 26.09
C HIS A 333 -34.86 -32.61 25.87
N VAL A 334 -34.06 -32.21 26.87
CA VAL A 334 -33.14 -31.05 26.83
C VAL A 334 -31.95 -31.44 27.70
N ASN A 335 -30.72 -31.34 27.19
CA ASN A 335 -29.51 -31.61 27.97
C ASN A 335 -29.04 -30.36 28.74
N ALA A 336 -28.11 -30.54 29.68
CA ALA A 336 -27.56 -29.43 30.50
C ALA A 336 -27.00 -28.25 29.67
N GLU A 337 -26.36 -28.54 28.53
CA GLU A 337 -25.80 -27.47 27.68
C GLU A 337 -26.89 -26.71 26.90
N ALA A 338 -27.97 -27.37 26.49
CA ALA A 338 -29.12 -26.67 25.91
C ALA A 338 -29.81 -25.76 26.92
N GLU A 339 -29.90 -26.14 28.20
CA GLU A 339 -30.42 -25.24 29.26
C GLU A 339 -29.57 -23.96 29.36
N ARG A 340 -28.24 -24.11 29.31
CA ARG A 340 -27.29 -23.00 29.34
C ARG A 340 -27.44 -22.08 28.13
N LEU A 341 -27.49 -22.64 26.92
CA LEU A 341 -27.55 -21.88 25.67
C LEU A 341 -28.91 -21.22 25.40
N LEU A 342 -30.01 -21.88 25.80
CA LEU A 342 -31.37 -21.36 25.66
C LEU A 342 -31.78 -20.43 26.80
N GLY A 343 -30.98 -20.34 27.86
CA GLY A 343 -31.23 -19.46 29.02
C GLY A 343 -32.50 -19.81 29.80
N ARG A 344 -32.97 -21.07 29.71
CA ARG A 344 -34.16 -21.57 30.43
C ARG A 344 -33.87 -22.95 31.01
N GLU A 345 -34.38 -23.19 32.22
CA GLU A 345 -34.26 -24.50 32.87
C GLU A 345 -35.09 -25.56 32.13
N ARG A 346 -34.65 -26.81 32.22
CA ARG A 346 -35.29 -27.96 31.56
C ARG A 346 -36.72 -28.16 32.02
N ASP A 347 -37.00 -28.05 33.30
CA ASP A 347 -38.36 -28.22 33.87
C ASP A 347 -39.35 -27.18 33.30
N ASP A 348 -38.81 -26.05 32.85
CA ASP A 348 -39.50 -24.92 32.24
C ASP A 348 -39.75 -25.08 30.73
N LEU A 349 -39.00 -26.00 30.10
CA LEU A 349 -39.04 -26.30 28.66
C LEU A 349 -39.79 -27.61 28.37
N LEU A 350 -39.61 -28.65 29.18
CA LEU A 350 -40.23 -29.95 28.95
C LEU A 350 -41.77 -29.85 28.86
N GLY A 351 -42.33 -30.40 27.79
CA GLY A 351 -43.75 -30.33 27.45
C GLY A 351 -44.23 -28.97 26.89
N GLN A 352 -43.41 -27.92 26.93
CA GLN A 352 -43.71 -26.64 26.28
C GLN A 352 -43.49 -26.74 24.77
N GLU A 353 -44.30 -25.99 24.03
CA GLU A 353 -44.27 -25.93 22.58
C GLU A 353 -43.21 -24.90 22.11
N LEU A 354 -42.33 -25.30 21.19
CA LEU A 354 -41.16 -24.53 20.72
C LEU A 354 -41.53 -23.13 20.25
N TRP A 355 -42.55 -22.98 19.40
CA TRP A 355 -42.94 -21.70 18.80
C TRP A 355 -43.51 -20.73 19.84
N THR A 356 -44.12 -21.25 20.91
CA THR A 356 -44.61 -20.47 22.04
C THR A 356 -43.47 -20.05 22.96
N ALA A 357 -42.53 -20.96 23.24
CA ALA A 357 -41.37 -20.69 24.08
C ALA A 357 -40.37 -19.73 23.39
N PHE A 358 -40.24 -19.82 22.06
CA PHE A 358 -39.31 -19.06 21.22
C PHE A 358 -40.04 -18.42 20.03
N PRO A 359 -40.83 -17.34 20.25
CA PRO A 359 -41.69 -16.76 19.23
C PRO A 359 -40.94 -16.13 18.05
N ALA A 360 -39.69 -15.69 18.24
CA ALA A 360 -38.89 -15.14 17.15
C ALA A 360 -38.38 -16.22 16.17
N ALA A 361 -38.54 -17.52 16.51
CA ALA A 361 -38.28 -18.60 15.57
C ALA A 361 -39.38 -18.71 14.49
N VAL A 362 -40.58 -18.18 14.75
CA VAL A 362 -41.71 -18.21 13.82
C VAL A 362 -41.45 -17.27 12.64
N GLY A 363 -41.68 -17.75 11.41
CA GLY A 363 -41.41 -17.00 10.18
C GLY A 363 -39.93 -16.77 9.89
N SER A 364 -39.04 -17.49 10.58
CA SER A 364 -37.58 -17.40 10.41
C SER A 364 -37.02 -18.66 9.76
N ALA A 365 -35.70 -18.67 9.52
CA ALA A 365 -34.98 -19.84 9.04
C ALA A 365 -35.14 -21.06 9.96
N PHE A 366 -35.37 -20.89 11.27
CA PHE A 366 -35.59 -22.01 12.19
C PHE A 366 -36.86 -22.79 11.84
N GLU A 367 -38.00 -22.11 11.71
CA GLU A 367 -39.27 -22.75 11.38
C GLU A 367 -39.26 -23.38 9.98
N GLU A 368 -38.73 -22.66 8.99
CA GLU A 368 -38.66 -23.16 7.61
C GLU A 368 -37.86 -24.46 7.51
N ASN A 369 -36.66 -24.50 8.13
CA ASN A 369 -35.80 -25.67 8.06
C ASN A 369 -36.33 -26.83 8.91
N TYR A 370 -36.86 -26.57 10.11
CA TYR A 370 -37.43 -27.65 10.96
C TYR A 370 -38.65 -28.29 10.32
N ARG A 371 -39.58 -27.47 9.78
CA ARG A 371 -40.74 -28.01 9.05
C ARG A 371 -40.30 -28.75 7.79
N THR A 372 -39.26 -28.28 7.10
CA THR A 372 -38.71 -28.97 5.93
C THR A 372 -38.12 -30.33 6.31
N ALA A 373 -37.34 -30.43 7.40
CA ALA A 373 -36.79 -31.69 7.88
C ALA A 373 -37.91 -32.70 8.20
N VAL A 374 -38.94 -32.29 8.96
CA VAL A 374 -40.07 -33.16 9.31
C VAL A 374 -40.88 -33.56 8.07
N ARG A 375 -41.11 -32.64 7.12
CA ARG A 375 -41.86 -32.92 5.89
C ARG A 375 -41.13 -33.88 4.95
N THR A 376 -39.82 -33.71 4.81
CA THR A 376 -39.00 -34.48 3.85
C THR A 376 -38.48 -35.79 4.44
N GLY A 377 -38.44 -35.93 5.77
CA GLY A 377 -37.82 -37.07 6.44
C GLY A 377 -36.29 -37.10 6.31
N THR A 378 -35.67 -36.05 5.74
CA THR A 378 -34.22 -35.93 5.60
C THR A 378 -33.62 -34.95 6.60
N PRO A 379 -32.43 -35.23 7.17
CA PRO A 379 -31.75 -34.28 8.03
C PRO A 379 -31.38 -32.98 7.30
N VAL A 380 -31.46 -31.85 8.00
CA VAL A 380 -31.06 -30.53 7.49
C VAL A 380 -30.01 -29.90 8.40
N GLN A 381 -29.07 -29.17 7.80
CA GLN A 381 -28.05 -28.38 8.49
C GLN A 381 -28.11 -26.93 8.01
N PHE A 382 -28.11 -25.98 8.94
CA PHE A 382 -28.18 -24.55 8.62
C PHE A 382 -27.67 -23.69 9.78
N ASP A 383 -27.27 -22.45 9.48
CA ASP A 383 -26.93 -21.42 10.47
C ASP A 383 -28.06 -20.39 10.56
N ALA A 384 -28.39 -19.93 11.76
CA ALA A 384 -29.39 -18.87 11.96
C ALA A 384 -29.09 -17.98 13.17
N HIS A 385 -29.39 -16.69 13.04
CA HIS A 385 -29.40 -15.74 14.16
C HIS A 385 -30.75 -15.75 14.86
N TYR A 386 -30.73 -15.86 16.19
CA TYR A 386 -31.91 -15.65 17.01
C TYR A 386 -31.78 -14.27 17.69
N PRO A 387 -32.76 -13.35 17.55
CA PRO A 387 -32.69 -12.01 18.13
C PRO A 387 -32.80 -12.01 19.66
N ALA A 388 -32.82 -10.84 20.30
CA ALA A 388 -33.05 -10.75 21.74
C ALA A 388 -34.31 -11.56 22.16
N PRO A 389 -34.26 -12.33 23.27
CA PRO A 389 -33.29 -12.23 24.37
C PRO A 389 -32.01 -13.06 24.22
N LEU A 390 -31.91 -14.01 23.28
CA LEU A 390 -30.70 -14.83 23.14
C LEU A 390 -29.59 -14.09 22.39
N ASP A 391 -29.94 -13.30 21.37
CA ASP A 391 -29.03 -12.49 20.55
C ASP A 391 -27.74 -13.23 20.11
N GLY A 392 -27.94 -14.44 19.57
CA GLY A 392 -26.88 -15.38 19.23
C GLY A 392 -27.00 -15.95 17.83
N TRP A 393 -25.87 -16.34 17.25
CA TRP A 393 -25.83 -17.15 16.03
C TRP A 393 -25.66 -18.61 16.41
N TYR A 394 -26.45 -19.49 15.80
CA TYR A 394 -26.44 -20.91 16.06
C TYR A 394 -26.24 -21.69 14.77
N GLU A 395 -25.38 -22.70 14.81
CA GLU A 395 -25.27 -23.73 13.79
C GLU A 395 -26.10 -24.93 14.23
N LEU A 396 -27.09 -25.32 13.43
CA LEU A 396 -28.07 -26.33 13.80
C LEU A 396 -28.04 -27.51 12.85
N ARG A 397 -28.28 -28.68 13.42
CA ARG A 397 -28.59 -29.90 12.68
C ARG A 397 -29.84 -30.52 13.25
N ALA A 398 -30.83 -30.71 12.39
CA ALA A 398 -32.13 -31.22 12.77
C ALA A 398 -32.38 -32.57 12.07
N TRP A 399 -32.57 -33.61 12.87
CA TRP A 399 -32.86 -34.97 12.41
C TRP A 399 -34.33 -35.29 12.65
N PRO A 400 -35.12 -35.47 11.58
CA PRO A 400 -36.50 -35.88 11.71
C PRO A 400 -36.58 -37.31 12.24
N SER A 401 -37.51 -37.54 13.16
CA SER A 401 -37.77 -38.86 13.73
C SER A 401 -39.28 -39.14 13.69
N PRO A 402 -39.69 -40.39 13.90
CA PRO A 402 -41.10 -40.71 14.02
C PRO A 402 -41.82 -40.06 15.20
N GLU A 403 -41.12 -39.82 16.30
CA GLU A 403 -41.68 -39.16 17.48
C GLU A 403 -41.68 -37.63 17.35
N GLY A 404 -40.82 -37.07 16.50
CA GLY A 404 -40.82 -35.65 16.13
C GLY A 404 -39.50 -35.19 15.50
N LEU A 405 -38.71 -34.38 16.22
CA LEU A 405 -37.48 -33.78 15.69
C LEU A 405 -36.39 -33.72 16.77
N SER A 406 -35.22 -34.29 16.51
CA SER A 406 -34.04 -34.13 17.36
C SER A 406 -33.15 -33.03 16.81
N VAL A 407 -32.79 -32.05 17.63
CA VAL A 407 -31.99 -30.90 17.22
C VAL A 407 -30.71 -30.85 18.04
N TYR A 408 -29.61 -30.76 17.33
CA TYR A 408 -28.30 -30.39 17.83
C TYR A 408 -28.00 -28.95 17.43
N PHE A 409 -27.38 -28.19 18.32
CA PHE A 409 -26.96 -26.84 18.01
C PHE A 409 -25.72 -26.42 18.77
N LEU A 410 -24.89 -25.63 18.09
CA LEU A 410 -23.72 -24.96 18.65
C LEU A 410 -23.93 -23.46 18.54
N GLU A 411 -23.56 -22.73 19.58
CA GLU A 411 -23.44 -21.28 19.46
C GLU A 411 -22.16 -20.93 18.69
N VAL A 412 -22.31 -20.19 17.59
CA VAL A 412 -21.21 -19.73 16.73
C VAL A 412 -21.12 -18.20 16.71
N THR A 413 -21.73 -17.52 17.68
CA THR A 413 -21.80 -16.05 17.79
C THR A 413 -20.42 -15.41 17.77
N GLU A 414 -19.49 -15.89 18.61
CA GLU A 414 -18.14 -15.32 18.69
C GLU A 414 -17.36 -15.53 17.39
N ARG A 415 -17.40 -16.75 16.83
CA ARG A 415 -16.80 -17.07 15.53
C ARG A 415 -17.32 -16.15 14.43
N ARG A 416 -18.64 -15.95 14.33
CA ARG A 416 -19.27 -15.07 13.33
C ARG A 416 -18.83 -13.62 13.51
N ARG A 417 -18.80 -13.12 14.76
CA ARG A 417 -18.36 -11.76 15.08
C ARG A 417 -16.88 -11.52 14.74
N VAL A 418 -16.00 -12.47 15.05
CA VAL A 418 -14.55 -12.37 14.71
C VAL A 418 -14.35 -12.49 13.21
N GLN A 419 -15.05 -13.38 12.53
CA GLN A 419 -15.00 -13.51 11.07
C GLN A 419 -15.45 -12.23 10.36
N ASP A 420 -16.61 -11.67 10.75
CA ASP A 420 -17.10 -10.39 10.23
C ASP A 420 -16.09 -9.25 10.44
N ARG A 421 -15.40 -9.23 11.59
CA ARG A 421 -14.34 -8.25 11.89
C ARG A 421 -13.12 -8.48 11.01
N ALA A 422 -12.71 -9.72 10.80
CA ALA A 422 -11.59 -10.09 9.93
C ALA A 422 -11.86 -9.67 8.47
N GLU A 423 -13.04 -9.99 7.96
CA GLU A 423 -13.46 -9.64 6.60
C GLU A 423 -13.45 -8.13 6.38
N ARG A 424 -14.00 -7.35 7.32
CA ARG A 424 -13.99 -5.88 7.26
C ARG A 424 -12.58 -5.30 7.38
N GLY A 425 -11.76 -5.82 8.30
CA GLY A 425 -10.37 -5.42 8.45
C GLY A 425 -9.55 -5.69 7.19
N ALA A 426 -9.76 -6.84 6.54
CA ALA A 426 -9.12 -7.20 5.28
C ALA A 426 -9.53 -6.25 4.14
N GLN A 427 -10.83 -5.92 4.02
CA GLN A 427 -11.32 -4.94 3.04
C GLN A 427 -10.68 -3.57 3.24
N ARG A 428 -10.58 -3.09 4.49
CA ARG A 428 -9.91 -1.83 4.84
C ARG A 428 -8.44 -1.83 4.39
N LEU A 429 -7.68 -2.86 4.76
CA LEU A 429 -6.27 -2.96 4.42
C LEU A 429 -6.03 -3.04 2.91
N ALA A 430 -6.90 -3.76 2.19
CA ALA A 430 -6.84 -3.84 0.74
C ALA A 430 -7.04 -2.47 0.08
N LEU A 431 -8.01 -1.69 0.55
CA LEU A 431 -8.25 -0.33 0.06
C LEU A 431 -7.03 0.57 0.29
N LEU A 432 -6.48 0.58 1.52
CA LEU A 432 -5.30 1.39 1.83
C LEU A 432 -4.09 1.01 0.98
N ALA A 433 -3.85 -0.29 0.78
CA ALA A 433 -2.77 -0.78 -0.07
C ALA A 433 -2.97 -0.36 -1.55
N GLN A 434 -4.20 -0.44 -2.06
CA GLN A 434 -4.53 -0.04 -3.43
C GLN A 434 -4.34 1.47 -3.64
N VAL A 435 -4.79 2.29 -2.68
CA VAL A 435 -4.56 3.75 -2.69
C VAL A 435 -3.07 4.08 -2.67
N SER A 436 -2.30 3.46 -1.76
CA SER A 436 -0.85 3.66 -1.70
C SER A 436 -0.17 3.28 -3.02
N ALA A 437 -0.58 2.19 -3.66
CA ALA A 437 -0.02 1.76 -4.95
C ALA A 437 -0.35 2.73 -6.09
N GLU A 438 -1.59 3.24 -6.16
CA GLU A 438 -2.00 4.25 -7.15
C GLU A 438 -1.19 5.55 -6.99
N LEU A 439 -1.04 6.02 -5.74
CA LEU A 439 -0.28 7.25 -5.44
C LEU A 439 1.22 7.10 -5.71
N ALA A 440 1.80 5.91 -5.48
CA ALA A 440 3.22 5.67 -5.73
C ALA A 440 3.54 5.38 -7.21
N GLY A 441 2.60 4.79 -7.95
CA GLY A 441 2.80 4.40 -9.35
C GLY A 441 2.64 5.53 -10.37
N ALA A 442 2.05 6.66 -9.98
CA ALA A 442 1.86 7.79 -10.88
C ALA A 442 3.06 8.73 -10.90
N LEU A 443 3.47 9.13 -12.11
CA LEU A 443 4.46 10.20 -12.32
C LEU A 443 3.93 11.58 -11.89
N ASP A 444 2.60 11.73 -11.79
CA ASP A 444 1.93 12.95 -11.36
C ASP A 444 0.95 12.66 -10.22
N ALA A 445 1.24 13.22 -9.04
CA ALA A 445 0.41 13.10 -7.86
C ALA A 445 -1.00 13.70 -8.04
N HIS A 446 -1.16 14.73 -8.89
CA HIS A 446 -2.47 15.31 -9.16
C HIS A 446 -3.35 14.31 -9.94
N THR A 447 -2.79 13.66 -10.96
CA THR A 447 -3.49 12.61 -11.72
C THR A 447 -3.86 11.41 -10.84
N ALA A 448 -2.96 10.93 -9.98
CA ALA A 448 -3.30 9.84 -9.05
C ALA A 448 -4.42 10.24 -8.08
N THR A 449 -4.35 11.46 -7.55
CA THR A 449 -5.34 11.98 -6.61
C THR A 449 -6.72 12.12 -7.27
N ALA A 450 -6.78 12.45 -8.56
CA ALA A 450 -8.00 12.50 -9.35
C ALA A 450 -8.69 11.12 -9.51
N HIS A 451 -7.95 10.02 -9.42
CA HIS A 451 -8.50 8.66 -9.52
C HIS A 451 -9.04 8.10 -8.20
N LEU A 452 -8.65 8.68 -7.05
CA LEU A 452 -9.06 8.19 -5.72
C LEU A 452 -10.58 7.99 -5.54
N PRO A 453 -11.48 8.86 -6.05
CA PRO A 453 -12.91 8.64 -5.92
C PRO A 453 -13.39 7.28 -6.43
N ARG A 454 -12.77 6.74 -7.48
CA ARG A 454 -13.12 5.41 -8.03
C ARG A 454 -12.75 4.27 -7.10
N LEU A 455 -11.68 4.44 -6.30
CA LEU A 455 -11.20 3.46 -5.33
C LEU A 455 -12.00 3.51 -4.03
N VAL A 456 -12.32 4.74 -3.58
CA VAL A 456 -12.94 4.98 -2.27
C VAL A 456 -14.43 4.68 -2.27
N VAL A 457 -15.16 5.08 -3.32
CA VAL A 457 -16.63 4.95 -3.38
C VAL A 457 -17.13 3.51 -3.17
N PRO A 458 -16.59 2.47 -3.85
CA PRO A 458 -17.09 1.11 -3.65
C PRO A 458 -17.06 0.61 -2.20
N ALA A 459 -16.20 1.17 -1.35
CA ALA A 459 -16.00 0.74 0.03
C ALA A 459 -16.55 1.73 1.07
N LEU A 460 -16.50 3.04 0.82
CA LEU A 460 -16.63 4.07 1.86
C LEU A 460 -17.59 5.21 1.56
N ALA A 461 -18.24 5.28 0.37
CA ALA A 461 -19.19 6.35 0.05
C ALA A 461 -20.20 5.95 -1.04
N ASP A 462 -21.34 6.63 -1.17
CA ASP A 462 -22.16 6.49 -2.39
C ASP A 462 -21.54 7.29 -3.56
N TRP A 463 -20.94 8.43 -3.23
CA TRP A 463 -20.16 9.23 -4.18
C TRP A 463 -19.14 10.13 -3.46
N CYS A 464 -18.12 10.53 -4.20
CA CYS A 464 -16.97 11.26 -3.68
C CYS A 464 -16.54 12.35 -4.66
N ILE A 465 -16.07 13.47 -4.12
CA ILE A 465 -15.33 14.47 -4.88
C ILE A 465 -14.04 14.85 -4.14
N VAL A 466 -12.95 14.96 -4.89
CA VAL A 466 -11.65 15.42 -4.41
C VAL A 466 -11.36 16.80 -4.97
N THR A 467 -11.09 17.73 -4.06
CA THR A 467 -10.73 19.12 -4.33
C THR A 467 -9.28 19.32 -3.90
N VAL A 468 -8.44 19.91 -4.74
CA VAL A 468 -7.04 20.25 -4.44
C VAL A 468 -6.86 21.76 -4.55
N VAL A 469 -5.99 22.32 -3.71
CA VAL A 469 -5.62 23.73 -3.76
C VAL A 469 -4.45 23.90 -4.72
N ASP A 470 -4.62 24.76 -5.72
CA ASP A 470 -3.57 25.09 -6.68
C ASP A 470 -2.48 26.01 -6.07
N PRO A 471 -1.36 26.27 -6.77
CA PRO A 471 -0.31 27.15 -6.27
C PRO A 471 -0.75 28.59 -5.98
N ASP A 472 -1.84 29.06 -6.60
CA ASP A 472 -2.42 30.40 -6.39
C ASP A 472 -3.37 30.43 -5.17
N GLY A 473 -3.52 29.31 -4.46
CA GLY A 473 -4.37 29.18 -3.28
C GLY A 473 -5.85 28.99 -3.60
N ARG A 474 -6.20 28.67 -4.86
CA ARG A 474 -7.60 28.47 -5.28
C ARG A 474 -7.95 26.98 -5.25
N PRO A 475 -9.09 26.60 -4.66
CA PRO A 475 -9.56 25.22 -4.69
C PRO A 475 -10.04 24.87 -6.10
N ARG A 476 -9.71 23.66 -6.55
CA ARG A 476 -10.16 23.09 -7.82
C ARG A 476 -10.54 21.63 -7.63
N ASP A 477 -11.69 21.25 -8.19
CA ASP A 477 -12.10 19.85 -8.23
C ASP A 477 -11.24 19.10 -9.27
N VAL A 478 -10.57 18.05 -8.82
CA VAL A 478 -9.64 17.27 -9.65
C VAL A 478 -10.16 15.88 -9.99
N GLY A 479 -11.06 15.33 -9.19
CA GLY A 479 -11.66 14.03 -9.48
C GLY A 479 -12.96 13.79 -8.71
N HIS A 480 -13.86 13.02 -9.29
CA HIS A 480 -15.14 12.66 -8.69
C HIS A 480 -15.65 11.31 -9.20
N TRP A 481 -16.50 10.65 -8.42
CA TRP A 481 -17.12 9.39 -8.81
C TRP A 481 -18.44 9.15 -8.08
N HIS A 482 -19.40 8.52 -8.76
CA HIS A 482 -20.67 8.07 -8.20
C HIS A 482 -20.84 6.56 -8.40
N ALA A 483 -21.29 5.85 -7.36
CA ALA A 483 -21.53 4.42 -7.38
C ALA A 483 -22.57 4.05 -8.46
N ASP A 484 -23.72 4.72 -8.44
CA ASP A 484 -24.74 4.62 -9.50
C ASP A 484 -24.26 5.29 -10.81
N PRO A 485 -24.12 4.53 -11.92
CA PRO A 485 -23.78 5.08 -13.23
C PRO A 485 -24.76 6.13 -13.76
N SER A 486 -26.05 6.04 -13.42
CA SER A 486 -27.10 6.93 -13.92
C SER A 486 -27.01 8.35 -13.34
N ALA A 487 -26.43 8.49 -12.14
CA ALA A 487 -26.23 9.77 -11.47
C ALA A 487 -24.93 10.49 -11.88
N ARG A 488 -24.03 9.84 -12.62
CA ARG A 488 -22.72 10.43 -13.01
C ARG A 488 -22.84 11.70 -13.84
N PRO A 489 -23.71 11.80 -14.88
CA PRO A 489 -23.88 13.05 -15.63
C PRO A 489 -24.40 14.21 -14.77
N LEU A 490 -25.18 13.90 -13.72
CA LEU A 490 -25.66 14.89 -12.77
C LEU A 490 -24.52 15.39 -11.87
N LEU A 491 -23.68 14.46 -11.39
CA LEU A 491 -22.48 14.78 -10.62
C LEU A 491 -21.48 15.62 -11.42
N ASP A 492 -21.26 15.32 -12.71
CA ASP A 492 -20.39 16.10 -13.60
C ASP A 492 -20.79 17.59 -13.63
N ARG A 493 -22.10 17.85 -13.76
CA ARG A 493 -22.66 19.21 -13.74
C ARG A 493 -22.51 19.87 -12.37
N TYR A 494 -22.71 19.12 -11.29
CA TYR A 494 -22.59 19.66 -9.93
C TYR A 494 -21.15 20.09 -9.64
N VAL A 495 -20.17 19.26 -9.99
CA VAL A 495 -18.73 19.55 -9.85
C VAL A 495 -18.35 20.83 -10.59
N ALA A 496 -18.88 21.05 -11.80
CA ALA A 496 -18.59 22.25 -12.58
C ALA A 496 -19.13 23.55 -11.96
N ALA A 497 -20.19 23.49 -11.14
CA ALA A 497 -20.86 24.67 -10.59
C ALA A 497 -20.62 24.90 -9.09
N ARG A 498 -20.24 23.86 -8.33
CA ARG A 498 -20.31 23.90 -6.86
C ARG A 498 -19.32 24.85 -6.19
N LEU A 499 -18.08 24.97 -6.70
CA LEU A 499 -17.04 25.75 -6.01
C LEU A 499 -17.36 27.26 -6.04
N ASP A 500 -17.88 27.76 -7.16
CA ASP A 500 -18.30 29.16 -7.30
C ASP A 500 -19.52 29.50 -6.43
N ALA A 501 -20.35 28.50 -6.13
CA ALA A 501 -21.56 28.66 -5.31
C ALA A 501 -21.31 28.46 -3.80
N MET A 502 -20.15 27.94 -3.38
CA MET A 502 -19.88 27.59 -1.98
C MET A 502 -19.42 28.80 -1.16
N PRO A 503 -20.10 29.12 -0.03
CA PRO A 503 -19.61 30.16 0.88
C PRO A 503 -18.40 29.70 1.69
N ALA A 504 -17.65 30.65 2.26
CA ALA A 504 -16.49 30.38 3.13
C ALA A 504 -16.83 29.57 4.40
N THR A 505 -18.12 29.50 4.78
CA THR A 505 -18.61 28.71 5.92
C THR A 505 -18.97 27.27 5.55
N ALA A 506 -18.91 26.89 4.26
CA ALA A 506 -19.22 25.53 3.82
C ALA A 506 -18.28 24.49 4.47
N PRO A 507 -18.75 23.23 4.69
CA PRO A 507 -17.93 22.18 5.31
C PRO A 507 -16.57 21.97 4.65
N LEU A 508 -16.53 22.06 3.31
CA LEU A 508 -15.28 21.99 2.54
C LEU A 508 -14.29 23.08 2.94
N MET A 509 -14.75 24.34 3.02
CA MET A 509 -13.88 25.48 3.34
C MET A 509 -13.41 25.41 4.79
N ARG A 510 -14.28 24.97 5.70
CA ARG A 510 -13.91 24.73 7.10
C ARG A 510 -12.83 23.66 7.22
N ALA A 511 -13.01 22.50 6.58
CA ALA A 511 -12.02 21.42 6.59
C ALA A 511 -10.67 21.88 6.02
N LEU A 512 -10.69 22.69 4.96
CA LEU A 512 -9.48 23.24 4.36
C LEU A 512 -8.73 24.19 5.32
N LEU A 513 -9.46 25.04 6.04
CA LEU A 513 -8.90 26.04 6.96
C LEU A 513 -8.46 25.45 8.30
N THR A 514 -9.23 24.55 8.90
CA THR A 514 -8.92 23.98 10.22
C THR A 514 -7.97 22.79 10.13
N GLY A 515 -7.93 22.13 8.97
CA GLY A 515 -7.25 20.84 8.85
C GLY A 515 -7.93 19.76 9.70
N GLU A 516 -9.24 19.87 9.98
CA GLU A 516 -10.03 18.87 10.70
C GLU A 516 -11.14 18.32 9.83
N ALA A 517 -11.54 17.07 10.07
CA ALA A 517 -12.68 16.46 9.38
C ALA A 517 -13.99 17.15 9.80
N VAL A 518 -14.85 17.46 8.83
CA VAL A 518 -16.14 18.10 9.07
C VAL A 518 -17.27 17.22 8.57
N VAL A 519 -18.10 16.74 9.49
CA VAL A 519 -19.32 15.97 9.20
C VAL A 519 -20.51 16.93 9.22
N GLU A 520 -21.36 16.89 8.19
CA GLU A 520 -22.52 17.79 8.10
C GLU A 520 -23.71 17.12 7.39
N ARG A 521 -24.94 17.53 7.73
CA ARG A 521 -26.13 17.06 7.02
C ARG A 521 -26.27 17.78 5.68
N ALA A 522 -26.77 17.07 4.68
CA ALA A 522 -27.00 17.66 3.35
C ALA A 522 -27.99 18.82 3.40
N THR A 523 -28.99 18.79 4.31
CA THR A 523 -29.95 19.89 4.49
C THR A 523 -29.25 21.18 4.93
N THR A 524 -28.28 21.10 5.86
CA THR A 524 -27.50 22.27 6.28
C THR A 524 -26.68 22.83 5.10
N VAL A 525 -26.10 21.96 4.27
CA VAL A 525 -25.34 22.39 3.08
C VAL A 525 -26.24 23.06 2.05
N LEU A 526 -27.45 22.54 1.82
CA LEU A 526 -28.45 23.15 0.93
C LEU A 526 -28.90 24.52 1.42
N ASP A 527 -29.01 24.74 2.73
CA ASP A 527 -29.37 26.03 3.33
C ASP A 527 -28.23 27.07 3.21
N LEU A 528 -26.97 26.62 3.15
CA LEU A 528 -25.81 27.47 2.93
C LEU A 528 -25.65 27.89 1.46
N LEU A 529 -26.13 27.07 0.52
CA LEU A 529 -26.10 27.38 -0.90
C LEU A 529 -27.21 28.39 -1.24
N GLY A 530 -26.84 29.46 -1.93
CA GLY A 530 -27.82 30.38 -2.52
C GLY A 530 -28.70 29.68 -3.57
N ASP A 531 -29.81 30.32 -3.95
CA ASP A 531 -30.63 29.82 -5.06
C ASP A 531 -29.79 29.79 -6.35
N GLY A 532 -29.78 28.65 -7.04
CA GLY A 532 -28.97 28.45 -8.24
C GLY A 532 -28.72 26.99 -8.56
N GLU A 533 -28.04 26.76 -9.69
CA GLU A 533 -27.85 25.43 -10.27
C GLU A 533 -27.18 24.44 -9.29
N ALA A 534 -26.17 24.87 -8.53
CA ALA A 534 -25.47 23.99 -7.57
C ALA A 534 -26.41 23.44 -6.48
N ARG A 535 -27.37 24.25 -6.01
CA ARG A 535 -28.35 23.84 -5.00
C ARG A 535 -29.34 22.83 -5.57
N ASP A 536 -29.86 23.09 -6.77
CA ASP A 536 -30.80 22.20 -7.45
C ASP A 536 -30.17 20.84 -7.77
N LEU A 537 -28.91 20.84 -8.22
CA LEU A 537 -28.15 19.63 -8.52
C LEU A 537 -27.83 18.82 -7.26
N LEU A 538 -27.44 19.46 -6.16
CA LEU A 538 -27.21 18.76 -4.89
C LEU A 538 -28.50 18.14 -4.34
N ALA A 539 -29.62 18.85 -4.46
CA ALA A 539 -30.93 18.32 -4.08
C ALA A 539 -31.35 17.11 -4.94
N ALA A 540 -31.07 17.16 -6.24
CA ALA A 540 -31.34 16.05 -7.17
C ALA A 540 -30.41 14.84 -6.94
N LEU A 541 -29.15 15.04 -6.54
CA LEU A 541 -28.23 13.98 -6.12
C LEU A 541 -28.67 13.31 -4.81
N GLY A 542 -29.45 14.03 -3.98
CA GLY A 542 -30.15 13.48 -2.81
C GLY A 542 -29.28 12.86 -1.69
N PRO A 543 -28.11 13.40 -1.32
CA PRO A 543 -27.39 12.91 -0.15
C PRO A 543 -28.17 13.20 1.15
N GLU A 544 -28.02 12.34 2.17
CA GLU A 544 -28.49 12.59 3.54
C GLU A 544 -27.43 13.35 4.35
N SER A 545 -26.16 12.96 4.21
CA SER A 545 -25.02 13.57 4.89
C SER A 545 -23.77 13.57 4.04
N GLY A 546 -22.78 14.38 4.44
CA GLY A 546 -21.47 14.42 3.82
C GLY A 546 -20.36 14.61 4.85
N VAL A 547 -19.16 14.14 4.52
CA VAL A 547 -17.95 14.29 5.33
C VAL A 547 -16.84 14.88 4.49
N ALA A 548 -16.35 16.05 4.88
CA ALA A 548 -15.20 16.71 4.29
C ALA A 548 -13.93 16.35 5.07
N LEU A 549 -13.01 15.66 4.42
CA LEU A 549 -11.76 15.15 4.99
C LEU A 549 -10.58 15.94 4.41
N PRO A 550 -9.77 16.63 5.23
CA PRO A 550 -8.63 17.37 4.73
C PRO A 550 -7.53 16.43 4.21
N LEU A 551 -6.97 16.76 3.06
CA LEU A 551 -5.76 16.13 2.51
C LEU A 551 -4.55 16.83 3.14
N ARG A 552 -4.01 16.26 4.24
CA ARG A 552 -2.93 16.88 5.01
C ARG A 552 -1.56 16.55 4.43
N GLY A 553 -0.78 17.59 4.10
CA GLY A 553 0.66 17.50 3.95
C GLY A 553 1.35 17.62 5.30
N ARG A 554 2.67 17.88 5.31
CA ARG A 554 3.46 17.94 6.56
C ARG A 554 3.06 19.11 7.46
N ASP A 555 2.92 20.31 6.87
CA ASP A 555 2.66 21.55 7.61
C ASP A 555 1.46 22.34 7.05
N ARG A 556 0.63 21.72 6.20
CA ARG A 556 -0.47 22.40 5.50
C ARG A 556 -1.54 21.43 4.99
N THR A 557 -2.73 21.95 4.77
CA THR A 557 -3.79 21.24 4.04
C THR A 557 -3.71 21.56 2.56
N LEU A 558 -3.61 20.54 1.71
CA LEU A 558 -3.44 20.69 0.26
C LEU A 558 -4.72 20.45 -0.53
N GLY A 559 -5.79 20.02 0.13
CA GLY A 559 -7.07 19.73 -0.50
C GLY A 559 -8.06 19.14 0.48
N VAL A 560 -9.21 18.72 -0.04
CA VAL A 560 -10.29 18.09 0.71
C VAL A 560 -10.90 16.96 -0.13
N MET A 561 -11.06 15.78 0.47
CA MET A 561 -11.89 14.71 -0.05
C MET A 561 -13.27 14.76 0.61
N THR A 562 -14.32 14.92 -0.18
CA THR A 562 -15.70 14.99 0.33
C THR A 562 -16.46 13.72 -0.03
N LEU A 563 -16.87 12.95 0.98
CA LEU A 563 -17.67 11.74 0.85
C LEU A 563 -19.14 12.04 1.12
N TYR A 564 -20.04 11.47 0.34
CA TYR A 564 -21.49 11.66 0.48
C TYR A 564 -22.21 10.32 0.66
N TYR A 565 -23.26 10.36 1.50
CA TYR A 565 -23.97 9.19 2.01
C TYR A 565 -25.48 9.35 1.74
N ARG A 566 -26.14 8.30 1.27
CA ARG A 566 -27.59 8.25 1.03
C ARG A 566 -28.39 7.97 2.31
N ARG A 567 -29.71 8.08 2.19
CA ARG A 567 -30.62 7.86 3.32
C ARG A 567 -30.51 6.46 3.94
N GLY A 568 -30.38 6.40 5.27
CA GLY A 568 -30.29 5.16 6.03
C GLY A 568 -28.91 4.53 6.06
N TRP A 569 -27.89 5.26 5.58
CA TRP A 569 -26.50 4.85 5.64
C TRP A 569 -25.69 5.93 6.38
N ALA A 570 -25.14 5.55 7.53
CA ALA A 570 -24.27 6.39 8.34
C ALA A 570 -22.90 5.72 8.45
N PRO A 571 -21.80 6.45 8.15
CA PRO A 571 -20.46 5.87 8.26
C PRO A 571 -20.17 5.53 9.72
N ARG A 572 -19.55 4.36 9.95
CA ARG A 572 -19.05 4.00 11.27
C ARG A 572 -17.80 4.80 11.56
N GLU A 573 -17.43 4.89 12.83
CA GLU A 573 -16.19 5.55 13.26
C GLU A 573 -14.95 4.93 12.58
N GLU A 574 -14.94 3.61 12.38
CA GLU A 574 -13.88 2.89 11.66
C GLU A 574 -13.82 3.25 10.16
N ASP A 575 -14.97 3.47 9.51
CA ASP A 575 -15.05 3.86 8.10
C ASP A 575 -14.49 5.28 7.91
N LEU A 576 -14.83 6.20 8.83
CA LEU A 576 -14.31 7.56 8.86
C LEU A 576 -12.79 7.58 9.09
N ALA A 577 -12.29 6.77 10.01
CA ALA A 577 -10.85 6.64 10.23
C ALA A 577 -10.13 6.12 8.97
N THR A 578 -10.72 5.15 8.28
CA THR A 578 -10.17 4.64 7.00
C THR A 578 -10.17 5.71 5.91
N ALA A 579 -11.26 6.48 5.80
CA ALA A 579 -11.35 7.57 4.83
C ALA A 579 -10.32 8.67 5.12
N GLN A 580 -10.08 8.97 6.40
CA GLN A 580 -9.04 9.92 6.82
C GLN A 580 -7.64 9.41 6.50
N ASP A 581 -7.37 8.12 6.75
CA ASP A 581 -6.11 7.46 6.39
C ASP A 581 -5.82 7.54 4.88
N VAL A 582 -6.85 7.46 4.04
CA VAL A 582 -6.75 7.67 2.58
C VAL A 582 -6.44 9.13 2.26
N ALA A 583 -7.16 10.07 2.90
CA ALA A 583 -6.96 11.51 2.71
C ALA A 583 -5.54 11.96 3.08
N ASP A 584 -4.99 11.49 4.20
CA ASP A 584 -3.64 11.86 4.65
C ASP A 584 -2.56 11.32 3.70
N ARG A 585 -2.72 10.11 3.15
CA ARG A 585 -1.80 9.56 2.13
C ARG A 585 -1.81 10.40 0.85
N ALA A 586 -2.99 10.79 0.38
CA ALA A 586 -3.12 11.66 -0.78
C ALA A 586 -2.51 13.05 -0.52
N GLY A 587 -2.74 13.61 0.68
CA GLY A 587 -2.13 14.87 1.10
C GLY A 587 -0.59 14.82 1.11
N LEU A 588 0.00 13.76 1.67
CA LEU A 588 1.45 13.56 1.66
C LEU A 588 2.01 13.40 0.23
N ALA A 589 1.31 12.66 -0.63
CA ALA A 589 1.71 12.49 -2.03
C ALA A 589 1.70 13.83 -2.79
N LEU A 590 0.66 14.65 -2.60
CA LEU A 590 0.58 15.99 -3.17
C LEU A 590 1.69 16.92 -2.63
N ASP A 591 2.01 16.86 -1.33
CA ASP A 591 3.05 17.71 -0.74
C ASP A 591 4.44 17.35 -1.28
N ASN A 592 4.72 16.05 -1.41
CA ASN A 592 5.97 15.57 -2.00
C ASN A 592 6.11 16.08 -3.44
N ALA A 593 5.08 15.91 -4.28
CA ALA A 593 5.12 16.38 -5.68
C ALA A 593 5.33 17.90 -5.77
N ARG A 594 4.67 18.68 -4.91
CA ARG A 594 4.87 20.13 -4.83
C ARG A 594 6.29 20.50 -4.42
N LEU A 595 6.87 19.83 -3.42
CA LEU A 595 8.24 20.08 -2.97
C LEU A 595 9.26 19.80 -4.07
N TYR A 596 9.11 18.67 -4.79
CA TYR A 596 9.95 18.35 -5.93
C TYR A 596 9.83 19.41 -7.04
N GLY A 597 8.61 19.82 -7.40
CA GLY A 597 8.40 20.87 -8.39
C GLY A 597 8.98 22.24 -7.98
N GLN A 598 8.93 22.59 -6.70
CA GLN A 598 9.54 23.83 -6.18
C GLN A 598 11.07 23.79 -6.22
N GLN A 599 11.68 22.65 -5.87
CA GLN A 599 13.14 22.48 -5.97
C GLN A 599 13.62 22.64 -7.41
N GLN A 600 12.89 22.05 -8.37
CA GLN A 600 13.19 22.17 -9.80
C GLN A 600 13.13 23.63 -10.28
N ALA A 601 12.04 24.35 -9.95
CA ALA A 601 11.87 25.75 -10.35
C ALA A 601 12.93 26.68 -9.74
N LEU A 602 13.35 26.42 -8.49
CA LEU A 602 14.40 27.18 -7.82
C LEU A 602 15.76 26.96 -8.51
N ALA A 603 16.10 25.71 -8.83
CA ALA A 603 17.34 25.36 -9.52
C ALA A 603 17.40 26.02 -10.92
N GLU A 604 16.35 25.86 -11.72
CA GLU A 604 16.25 26.46 -13.05
C GLU A 604 16.32 28.00 -12.99
N GLY A 605 15.65 28.62 -12.01
CA GLY A 605 15.67 30.05 -11.79
C GLY A 605 17.06 30.58 -11.39
N LEU A 606 17.77 29.88 -10.50
CA LEU A 606 19.14 30.21 -10.11
C LEU A 606 20.08 30.13 -11.31
N GLN A 607 20.05 29.03 -12.07
CA GLN A 607 20.90 28.85 -13.24
C GLN A 607 20.66 29.93 -14.30
N ARG A 608 19.40 30.24 -14.64
CA ARG A 608 19.08 31.33 -15.57
C ARG A 608 19.59 32.70 -15.11
N SER A 609 19.53 32.97 -13.81
CA SER A 609 20.05 34.23 -13.25
C SER A 609 21.58 34.34 -13.29
N LEU A 610 22.27 33.18 -13.36
CA LEU A 610 23.72 33.07 -13.45
C LEU A 610 24.24 33.15 -14.90
N LEU A 611 23.41 33.41 -15.91
CA LEU A 611 23.82 33.63 -17.30
C LEU A 611 23.67 35.12 -17.65
N THR A 612 24.63 35.69 -18.41
CA THR A 612 24.62 37.13 -18.77
C THR A 612 24.21 37.29 -20.22
N GLU A 613 23.39 38.30 -20.52
CA GLU A 613 23.14 38.72 -21.89
C GLU A 613 24.46 39.14 -22.57
N PRO A 614 24.73 38.66 -23.80
CA PRO A 614 25.97 39.00 -24.49
C PRO A 614 25.99 40.48 -24.90
N PRO A 615 27.18 41.13 -24.95
CA PRO A 615 27.32 42.48 -25.47
C PRO A 615 27.08 42.51 -26.98
N GLU A 616 26.87 43.70 -27.53
CA GLU A 616 26.64 43.91 -28.97
C GLU A 616 27.74 44.82 -29.59
N PRO A 617 29.02 44.40 -29.67
CA PRO A 617 30.13 45.25 -30.13
C PRO A 617 30.32 45.29 -31.66
N ASP A 618 30.88 46.40 -32.17
CA ASP A 618 31.37 46.57 -33.56
C ASP A 618 30.37 46.14 -34.65
N HIS A 619 30.70 45.12 -35.45
CA HIS A 619 29.84 44.44 -36.42
C HIS A 619 29.74 42.95 -36.06
N ALA A 620 29.96 42.59 -34.80
CA ALA A 620 29.85 41.22 -34.32
C ALA A 620 28.41 40.95 -33.85
N GLU A 621 27.84 39.83 -34.29
CA GLU A 621 26.58 39.29 -33.77
C GLU A 621 26.92 38.14 -32.83
N ILE A 622 26.56 38.25 -31.55
CA ILE A 622 26.78 37.21 -30.54
C ILE A 622 25.44 36.58 -30.19
N ALA A 623 25.37 35.25 -30.21
CA ALA A 623 24.18 34.50 -29.85
C ALA A 623 24.53 33.37 -28.90
N VAL A 624 23.64 33.11 -27.94
CA VAL A 624 23.83 32.12 -26.88
C VAL A 624 22.60 31.24 -26.74
N ARG A 625 22.81 29.98 -26.36
CA ARG A 625 21.73 29.06 -25.96
C ARG A 625 22.15 28.27 -24.74
N TYR A 626 21.17 27.96 -23.89
CA TYR A 626 21.34 27.07 -22.76
C TYR A 626 20.11 26.19 -22.64
N LEU A 627 20.31 24.88 -22.59
CA LEU A 627 19.24 23.89 -22.43
C LEU A 627 19.60 22.99 -21.23
N PRO A 628 18.83 23.03 -20.13
CA PRO A 628 19.15 22.25 -18.95
C PRO A 628 18.82 20.76 -19.11
N ALA A 629 19.52 19.90 -18.35
CA ALA A 629 19.29 18.45 -18.31
C ALA A 629 17.89 18.07 -17.80
N ALA A 630 17.39 16.89 -18.21
CA ALA A 630 16.02 16.43 -17.92
C ALA A 630 15.72 16.01 -16.46
N GLU A 631 16.73 15.68 -15.65
CA GLU A 631 16.54 15.10 -14.31
C GLU A 631 16.37 16.18 -13.22
N ALA A 632 15.24 16.17 -12.51
CA ALA A 632 14.81 17.17 -11.52
C ALA A 632 15.74 17.38 -10.29
N ALA A 633 16.79 16.56 -10.13
CA ALA A 633 17.77 16.69 -9.05
C ALA A 633 19.14 17.18 -9.52
N ARG A 634 19.33 17.37 -10.84
CA ARG A 634 20.61 17.80 -11.41
C ARG A 634 20.60 19.29 -11.67
N VAL A 635 21.57 20.00 -11.10
CA VAL A 635 21.83 21.40 -11.40
C VAL A 635 23.15 21.42 -12.16
N GLY A 636 23.09 21.93 -13.38
CA GLY A 636 24.18 21.91 -14.33
C GLY A 636 25.43 22.66 -13.95
N GLY A 637 26.55 22.03 -14.29
CA GLY A 637 27.89 22.58 -14.22
C GLY A 637 28.24 23.50 -15.39
N ASP A 638 27.53 23.40 -16.52
CA ASP A 638 27.76 24.16 -17.76
C ASP A 638 27.55 25.67 -17.63
N TRP A 639 28.44 26.45 -18.24
CA TRP A 639 28.26 27.90 -18.39
C TRP A 639 28.89 28.47 -19.64
N TYR A 640 28.38 29.64 -20.03
CA TYR A 640 29.03 30.52 -20.99
C TYR A 640 29.20 31.93 -20.42
N ASP A 641 30.07 32.70 -21.06
CA ASP A 641 30.13 34.13 -20.84
C ASP A 641 30.57 34.89 -22.10
N ALA A 642 30.09 36.14 -22.22
CA ALA A 642 30.50 37.07 -23.27
C ALA A 642 30.58 38.48 -22.69
N PHE A 643 31.70 39.17 -22.91
CA PHE A 643 31.94 40.53 -22.38
C PHE A 643 33.07 41.24 -23.13
N LEU A 644 33.25 42.53 -22.86
CA LEU A 644 34.35 43.34 -23.40
C LEU A 644 35.45 43.54 -22.34
N GLN A 645 36.71 43.51 -22.78
CA GLN A 645 37.86 43.94 -21.96
C GLN A 645 38.00 45.48 -21.99
N PRO A 646 38.78 46.10 -21.07
CA PRO A 646 38.98 47.55 -21.05
C PRO A 646 39.46 48.15 -22.38
N GLY A 647 40.29 47.43 -23.14
CA GLY A 647 40.78 47.82 -24.45
C GLY A 647 39.80 47.60 -25.61
N GLY A 648 38.57 47.15 -25.35
CA GLY A 648 37.52 46.94 -26.35
C GLY A 648 37.55 45.57 -27.05
N ALA A 649 38.46 44.67 -26.67
CA ALA A 649 38.48 43.31 -27.20
C ALA A 649 37.25 42.52 -26.70
N THR A 650 36.62 41.75 -27.61
CA THR A 650 35.48 40.90 -27.26
C THR A 650 35.97 39.55 -26.75
N MET A 651 35.45 39.12 -25.60
CA MET A 651 35.76 37.84 -24.98
C MET A 651 34.54 36.92 -25.09
N LEU A 652 34.78 35.68 -25.51
CA LEU A 652 33.84 34.56 -25.36
C LEU A 652 34.45 33.51 -24.46
N VAL A 653 33.63 32.94 -23.60
CA VAL A 653 34.02 31.93 -22.63
C VAL A 653 32.96 30.84 -22.64
N ILE A 654 33.41 29.60 -22.55
CA ILE A 654 32.56 28.48 -22.23
C ILE A 654 33.31 27.56 -21.26
N GLY A 655 32.58 26.83 -20.43
CA GLY A 655 33.16 25.80 -19.60
C GLY A 655 32.11 24.90 -18.98
N ASP A 656 32.62 23.86 -18.32
CA ASP A 656 31.83 22.88 -17.60
C ASP A 656 32.53 22.46 -16.29
N VAL A 657 31.77 22.37 -15.20
CA VAL A 657 32.25 21.97 -13.87
C VAL A 657 31.91 20.50 -13.70
N VAL A 658 32.91 19.70 -13.35
CA VAL A 658 32.71 18.25 -13.14
C VAL A 658 31.70 18.02 -12.02
N GLY A 659 30.59 17.39 -12.37
CA GLY A 659 29.47 17.09 -11.47
C GLY A 659 28.22 17.90 -11.83
N HIS A 660 27.06 17.47 -11.33
CA HIS A 660 25.77 18.00 -11.77
C HIS A 660 24.82 18.21 -10.58
N ASP A 661 25.34 18.70 -9.46
CA ASP A 661 24.57 18.99 -8.25
C ASP A 661 24.58 20.48 -7.87
N THR A 662 23.89 20.83 -6.78
CA THR A 662 23.85 22.22 -6.30
C THR A 662 25.23 22.78 -5.95
N GLU A 663 26.20 21.93 -5.58
CA GLU A 663 27.58 22.35 -5.28
C GLU A 663 28.33 22.69 -6.57
N ALA A 664 28.17 21.87 -7.63
CA ALA A 664 28.70 22.13 -8.96
C ALA A 664 28.16 23.45 -9.54
N ALA A 665 26.86 23.71 -9.44
CA ALA A 665 26.27 24.96 -9.93
C ALA A 665 26.73 26.21 -9.16
N ALA A 666 26.93 26.09 -7.84
CA ALA A 666 27.50 27.16 -7.03
C ALA A 666 28.96 27.44 -7.40
N ALA A 667 29.74 26.37 -7.63
CA ALA A 667 31.12 26.46 -8.08
C ALA A 667 31.24 27.07 -9.48
N MET A 668 30.36 26.70 -10.41
CA MET A 668 30.25 27.31 -11.74
C MET A 668 30.08 28.83 -11.63
N GLY A 669 29.14 29.30 -10.79
CA GLY A 669 28.93 30.74 -10.58
C GLY A 669 30.17 31.46 -10.03
N GLN A 670 30.91 30.81 -9.13
CA GLN A 670 32.17 31.33 -8.61
C GLN A 670 33.26 31.38 -9.69
N LEU A 671 33.48 30.30 -10.43
CA LEU A 671 34.51 30.23 -11.49
C LEU A 671 34.24 31.25 -12.59
N ARG A 672 32.99 31.34 -13.03
CA ARG A 672 32.54 32.33 -14.01
C ARG A 672 32.79 33.76 -13.53
N GLY A 673 32.41 34.07 -12.28
CA GLY A 673 32.63 35.38 -11.68
C GLY A 673 34.11 35.74 -11.55
N LEU A 674 34.94 34.80 -11.10
CA LEU A 674 36.39 34.97 -10.99
C LEU A 674 37.04 35.20 -12.36
N LEU A 675 36.72 34.36 -13.34
CA LEU A 675 37.24 34.46 -14.70
C LEU A 675 36.89 35.84 -15.29
N ARG A 676 35.61 36.23 -15.21
CA ARG A 676 35.16 37.55 -15.69
C ARG A 676 35.88 38.68 -14.96
N GLY A 677 36.07 38.60 -13.65
CA GLY A 677 36.80 39.60 -12.87
C GLY A 677 38.26 39.74 -13.31
N ILE A 678 38.97 38.61 -13.49
CA ILE A 678 40.36 38.58 -13.96
C ILE A 678 40.48 39.18 -15.37
N ALA A 679 39.57 38.79 -16.26
CA ALA A 679 39.60 39.19 -17.66
C ALA A 679 39.17 40.65 -17.89
N THR A 680 38.31 41.22 -17.03
CA THR A 680 37.85 42.62 -17.13
C THR A 680 38.75 43.61 -16.37
N TYR A 681 39.61 43.13 -15.47
CA TYR A 681 40.58 43.98 -14.77
C TYR A 681 41.70 44.49 -15.69
N SER A 682 42.05 43.73 -16.73
CA SER A 682 43.17 44.05 -17.63
C SER A 682 42.94 43.50 -19.03
N ASP A 683 43.73 43.96 -20.00
CA ASP A 683 43.75 43.41 -21.36
C ASP A 683 44.64 42.15 -21.47
N ALA A 684 44.61 41.29 -20.46
CA ALA A 684 45.33 40.02 -20.47
C ALA A 684 44.82 39.09 -21.58
N GLY A 685 45.71 38.27 -22.14
CA GLY A 685 45.36 37.25 -23.13
C GLY A 685 44.66 36.04 -22.50
N PRO A 686 43.97 35.19 -23.29
CA PRO A 686 43.23 34.02 -22.81
C PRO A 686 44.04 33.06 -21.92
N GLY A 687 45.32 32.82 -22.23
CA GLY A 687 46.17 31.92 -21.45
C GLY A 687 46.57 32.51 -20.10
N GLU A 688 46.74 33.83 -20.02
CA GLU A 688 46.97 34.53 -18.75
C GLU A 688 45.72 34.54 -17.88
N VAL A 689 44.55 34.74 -18.48
CA VAL A 689 43.25 34.67 -17.77
C VAL A 689 43.05 33.29 -17.15
N LEU A 690 43.26 32.20 -17.91
CA LEU A 690 43.15 30.84 -17.39
C LEU A 690 44.18 30.55 -16.28
N ARG A 691 45.42 31.04 -16.41
CA ARG A 691 46.44 30.90 -15.35
C ARG A 691 46.05 31.65 -14.09
N GLY A 692 45.49 32.86 -14.24
CA GLY A 692 44.96 33.64 -13.12
C GLY A 692 43.80 32.93 -12.43
N LEU A 693 42.95 32.23 -13.19
CA LEU A 693 41.84 31.45 -12.65
C LEU A 693 42.35 30.24 -11.86
N ASP A 694 43.28 29.45 -12.41
CA ASP A 694 43.92 28.33 -11.69
C ASP A 694 44.57 28.79 -10.37
N ALA A 695 45.32 29.90 -10.42
CA ALA A 695 45.95 30.47 -9.23
C ALA A 695 44.91 30.92 -8.18
N SER A 696 43.80 31.50 -8.64
CA SER A 696 42.70 31.94 -7.77
C SER A 696 41.96 30.75 -7.15
N MET A 697 41.68 29.70 -7.92
CA MET A 697 41.09 28.44 -7.43
C MET A 697 41.97 27.80 -6.35
N ALA A 698 43.28 27.73 -6.57
CA ALA A 698 44.22 27.20 -5.60
C ALA A 698 44.27 28.03 -4.30
N LEU A 699 44.28 29.35 -4.43
CA LEU A 699 44.31 30.27 -3.28
C LEU A 699 43.01 30.24 -2.47
N LEU A 700 41.86 30.20 -3.15
CA LEU A 700 40.53 30.16 -2.55
C LEU A 700 40.13 28.75 -2.09
N GLN A 701 40.99 27.75 -2.31
CA GLN A 701 40.77 26.34 -1.96
C GLN A 701 39.50 25.76 -2.60
N THR A 702 39.18 26.19 -3.82
CA THR A 702 38.07 25.63 -4.60
C THR A 702 38.47 24.22 -5.04
N ARG A 703 37.82 23.19 -4.50
CA ARG A 703 38.17 21.76 -4.73
C ARG A 703 37.45 21.13 -5.92
N VAL A 704 36.93 21.94 -6.83
CA VAL A 704 36.23 21.48 -8.03
C VAL A 704 37.18 21.36 -9.20
N LEU A 705 36.87 20.45 -10.12
CA LEU A 705 37.53 20.35 -11.41
C LEU A 705 36.61 20.95 -12.46
N ALA A 706 37.18 21.65 -13.44
CA ALA A 706 36.39 22.26 -14.49
C ALA A 706 37.16 22.31 -15.81
N THR A 707 36.43 22.25 -16.90
CA THR A 707 36.94 22.52 -18.25
C THR A 707 36.58 23.96 -18.65
N ALA A 708 37.43 24.62 -19.43
CA ALA A 708 37.09 25.92 -20.01
C ALA A 708 37.81 26.22 -21.32
N THR A 709 37.15 26.96 -22.20
CA THR A 709 37.77 27.61 -23.36
C THR A 709 37.52 29.12 -23.31
N VAL A 710 38.57 29.90 -23.53
CA VAL A 710 38.51 31.36 -23.57
C VAL A 710 39.00 31.84 -24.93
N ALA A 711 38.20 32.66 -25.60
CA ALA A 711 38.51 33.26 -26.90
C ALA A 711 38.42 34.78 -26.83
N ARG A 712 39.42 35.45 -27.41
CA ARG A 712 39.54 36.90 -27.50
C ARG A 712 39.57 37.32 -28.97
N PHE A 713 38.68 38.21 -29.35
CA PHE A 713 38.57 38.79 -30.69
C PHE A 713 39.13 40.22 -30.65
N GLU A 714 40.16 40.45 -31.45
CA GLU A 714 40.84 41.74 -31.53
C GLU A 714 41.25 42.09 -32.97
N GLN A 715 41.41 43.39 -33.22
CA GLN A 715 41.83 43.92 -34.50
C GLN A 715 42.77 45.11 -34.29
N THR A 716 43.87 45.13 -35.02
CA THR A 716 44.59 46.38 -35.29
C THR A 716 43.92 47.17 -36.41
N ASP A 717 44.21 48.47 -36.53
CA ASP A 717 43.69 49.30 -37.64
C ASP A 717 44.00 48.72 -39.03
N ASP A 718 45.16 48.06 -39.16
CA ASP A 718 45.56 47.42 -40.42
C ASP A 718 44.77 46.15 -40.71
N GLU A 719 44.53 45.30 -39.71
CA GLU A 719 43.68 44.12 -39.83
C GLU A 719 42.22 44.49 -40.14
N ARG A 720 41.71 45.55 -39.49
CA ARG A 720 40.38 46.10 -39.79
C ARG A 720 40.27 46.55 -41.24
N ARG A 721 41.29 47.25 -41.78
CA ARG A 721 41.34 47.65 -43.20
C ARG A 721 41.42 46.46 -44.16
N ARG A 722 42.19 45.42 -43.81
CA ARG A 722 42.32 44.18 -44.59
C ARG A 722 41.08 43.29 -44.48
N GLY A 723 40.17 43.59 -43.56
CA GLY A 723 38.93 42.86 -43.37
C GLY A 723 39.12 41.52 -42.68
N VAL A 724 40.09 41.45 -41.77
CA VAL A 724 40.39 40.24 -40.99
C VAL A 724 40.29 40.53 -39.49
N THR A 725 39.92 39.52 -38.70
CA THR A 725 39.86 39.56 -37.24
C THR A 725 40.82 38.54 -36.66
N ARG A 726 41.60 38.93 -35.65
CA ARG A 726 42.46 37.98 -34.94
C ARG A 726 41.69 37.40 -33.76
N MET A 727 41.58 36.07 -33.73
CA MET A 727 41.11 35.32 -32.58
C MET A 727 42.31 34.72 -31.86
N ARG A 728 42.56 35.17 -30.63
CA ARG A 728 43.44 34.48 -29.69
C ARG A 728 42.58 33.57 -28.83
N TRP A 729 43.00 32.35 -28.55
CA TRP A 729 42.25 31.48 -27.67
C TRP A 729 43.17 30.53 -26.89
N ALA A 730 42.68 30.08 -25.74
CA ALA A 730 43.34 29.10 -24.89
C ALA A 730 42.30 28.11 -24.34
N ASN A 731 42.76 26.91 -24.02
CA ASN A 731 41.92 25.81 -23.59
C ASN A 731 42.44 25.22 -22.27
N ALA A 732 41.52 24.70 -21.46
CA ALA A 732 41.80 23.98 -20.22
C ALA A 732 40.99 22.69 -20.18
N GLY A 733 41.27 21.79 -21.12
CA GLY A 733 40.65 20.47 -21.22
C GLY A 733 39.22 20.45 -21.75
N HIS A 734 38.77 21.53 -22.39
CA HIS A 734 37.42 21.65 -22.96
C HIS A 734 37.41 21.33 -24.47
N LEU A 735 36.23 21.19 -25.06
CA LEU A 735 36.08 20.98 -26.50
C LEU A 735 36.66 22.15 -27.32
N PRO A 736 37.29 21.87 -28.47
CA PRO A 736 37.89 22.89 -29.32
C PRO A 736 36.82 23.74 -30.04
N PRO A 737 37.03 25.06 -30.23
CA PRO A 737 36.12 25.88 -31.02
C PRO A 737 36.01 25.42 -32.47
N LEU A 738 34.81 25.55 -33.03
CA LEU A 738 34.54 25.33 -34.45
C LEU A 738 34.39 26.66 -35.17
N VAL A 739 34.98 26.76 -36.37
CA VAL A 739 34.87 27.93 -37.24
C VAL A 739 34.19 27.53 -38.53
N THR A 740 33.07 28.17 -38.83
CA THR A 740 32.44 28.14 -40.14
C THR A 740 32.96 29.31 -40.95
N ASN A 741 33.67 29.04 -42.04
CA ASN A 741 34.21 30.03 -42.95
C ASN A 741 33.12 30.59 -43.88
N PRO A 742 33.37 31.74 -44.54
CA PRO A 742 32.40 32.35 -45.46
C PRO A 742 32.06 31.48 -46.68
N ASP A 743 32.90 30.48 -47.01
CA ASP A 743 32.65 29.52 -48.09
C ASP A 743 31.83 28.29 -47.62
N GLY A 744 31.37 28.29 -46.37
CA GLY A 744 30.62 27.20 -45.75
C GLY A 744 31.47 26.05 -45.24
N SER A 745 32.80 26.10 -45.38
CA SER A 745 33.68 25.08 -44.79
C SER A 745 33.75 25.21 -43.27
N VAL A 746 33.76 24.08 -42.55
CA VAL A 746 33.85 24.04 -41.09
C VAL A 746 35.21 23.49 -40.68
N ALA A 747 35.94 24.23 -39.84
CA ALA A 747 37.26 23.89 -39.34
C ALA A 747 37.26 23.78 -37.81
N GLU A 748 37.92 22.74 -37.30
CA GLU A 748 38.23 22.56 -35.88
C GLU A 748 39.58 23.21 -35.57
N LEU A 749 39.64 24.10 -34.58
CA LEU A 749 40.83 24.92 -34.35
C LEU A 749 42.00 24.20 -33.65
N ALA A 750 41.79 22.97 -33.15
CA ALA A 750 42.85 22.13 -32.60
C ALA A 750 42.57 20.65 -32.85
N SER A 751 43.61 19.82 -32.86
CA SER A 751 43.48 18.37 -32.75
C SER A 751 43.27 17.99 -31.28
N TRP A 752 42.45 16.96 -30.98
CA TRP A 752 42.25 16.42 -29.63
C TRP A 752 43.56 15.90 -29.00
N ARG A 753 44.33 16.81 -28.40
CA ARG A 753 45.37 16.54 -27.40
C ARG A 753 45.00 17.43 -26.23
N GLY A 754 44.14 16.92 -25.35
CA GLY A 754 43.52 17.71 -24.31
C GLY A 754 44.54 18.38 -23.40
N ASP A 755 44.38 19.69 -23.22
CA ASP A 755 45.04 20.42 -22.14
C ASP A 755 44.52 19.93 -20.78
N LEU A 756 45.29 20.10 -19.71
CA LEU A 756 44.86 19.67 -18.38
C LEU A 756 43.65 20.50 -17.92
N LEU A 757 42.71 19.91 -17.19
CA LEU A 757 41.56 20.62 -16.62
C LEU A 757 42.01 21.69 -15.60
N LEU A 758 41.14 22.65 -15.32
CA LEU A 758 41.31 23.59 -14.21
C LEU A 758 41.24 22.85 -12.87
N GLY A 759 42.05 23.29 -11.90
CA GLY A 759 42.05 22.73 -10.55
C GLY A 759 42.85 21.43 -10.36
N VAL A 760 43.38 20.82 -11.44
CA VAL A 760 44.25 19.62 -11.34
C VAL A 760 45.68 20.00 -10.94
N ASP A 761 46.31 20.90 -11.70
CA ASP A 761 47.65 21.43 -11.40
C ASP A 761 47.71 22.93 -11.77
N PRO A 762 47.74 23.84 -10.79
CA PRO A 762 47.77 25.28 -11.05
C PRO A 762 49.09 25.78 -11.66
N ALA A 763 50.14 24.95 -11.68
CA ALA A 763 51.40 25.27 -12.34
C ALA A 763 51.40 24.92 -13.84
N THR A 764 50.32 24.32 -14.35
CA THR A 764 50.18 23.95 -15.77
C THR A 764 50.35 25.17 -16.67
N ARG A 765 51.17 25.02 -17.71
CA ARG A 765 51.34 26.06 -18.71
C ARG A 765 50.11 26.10 -19.63
N ARG A 766 49.38 27.22 -19.62
CA ARG A 766 48.28 27.52 -20.55
C ARG A 766 48.84 28.10 -21.85
N GLU A 767 48.74 27.37 -22.96
CA GLU A 767 49.19 27.84 -24.28
C GLU A 767 48.11 28.69 -24.97
N GLU A 768 48.54 29.69 -25.73
CA GLU A 768 47.66 30.52 -26.54
C GLU A 768 47.85 30.21 -28.02
N SER A 769 46.74 29.97 -28.70
CA SER A 769 46.68 29.81 -30.15
C SER A 769 46.11 31.07 -30.79
N VAL A 770 46.60 31.41 -31.99
CA VAL A 770 46.17 32.60 -32.73
C VAL A 770 45.73 32.20 -34.12
N VAL A 771 44.48 32.56 -34.46
CA VAL A 771 43.86 32.30 -35.77
C VAL A 771 43.41 33.62 -36.38
N THR A 772 43.53 33.74 -37.70
CA THR A 772 43.01 34.89 -38.46
C THR A 772 41.69 34.47 -39.10
N LEU A 773 40.64 35.25 -38.88
CA LEU A 773 39.28 34.99 -39.34
C LEU A 773 38.88 36.02 -40.39
N ASP A 774 38.26 35.57 -41.47
CA ASP A 774 37.71 36.44 -42.49
C ASP A 774 36.35 37.02 -42.07
N ARG A 775 35.94 38.12 -42.71
CA ARG A 775 34.56 38.62 -42.58
C ARG A 775 33.56 37.58 -43.09
N GLY A 776 32.52 37.35 -42.31
CA GLY A 776 31.50 36.32 -42.54
C GLY A 776 31.74 35.04 -41.75
N SER A 777 32.92 34.86 -41.14
CA SER A 777 33.19 33.70 -40.30
C SER A 777 32.28 33.67 -39.06
N THR A 778 31.83 32.47 -38.70
CA THR A 778 31.10 32.18 -37.46
C THR A 778 31.93 31.26 -36.58
N VAL A 779 32.18 31.65 -35.34
CA VAL A 779 32.87 30.82 -34.34
C VAL A 779 31.83 30.28 -33.36
N LEU A 780 31.86 28.97 -33.09
CA LEU A 780 31.01 28.30 -32.12
C LEU A 780 31.85 27.65 -31.01
N LEU A 781 31.51 27.95 -29.76
CA LEU A 781 31.97 27.25 -28.57
C LEU A 781 30.74 26.54 -27.96
N PHE A 782 30.92 25.30 -27.51
CA PHE A 782 29.85 24.43 -27.06
C PHE A 782 30.36 23.43 -26.02
N THR A 783 29.48 23.01 -25.11
CA THR A 783 29.75 21.95 -24.12
C THR A 783 29.49 20.57 -24.70
N ASP A 784 29.99 19.53 -24.03
CA ASP A 784 29.88 18.14 -24.46
C ASP A 784 28.44 17.62 -24.49
N GLY A 785 27.54 18.12 -23.63
CA GLY A 785 26.12 17.78 -23.69
C GLY A 785 25.43 18.00 -25.06
N LEU A 786 26.02 18.82 -25.96
CA LEU A 786 25.54 18.94 -27.33
C LEU A 786 25.80 17.69 -28.20
N ILE A 787 26.92 17.01 -27.94
CA ILE A 787 27.46 15.94 -28.80
C ILE A 787 27.54 14.58 -28.10
N GLU A 788 27.53 14.54 -26.78
CA GLU A 788 27.59 13.34 -25.95
C GLU A 788 26.22 12.66 -25.88
N ARG A 789 26.20 11.36 -26.15
CA ARG A 789 25.01 10.51 -26.04
C ARG A 789 25.43 9.14 -25.52
N ARG A 790 24.55 8.44 -24.78
CA ARG A 790 24.81 7.06 -24.33
C ARG A 790 25.00 6.06 -25.48
N ASP A 791 24.41 6.34 -26.64
CA ASP A 791 24.35 5.46 -27.80
C ASP A 791 25.39 5.78 -28.89
N ALA A 792 26.22 6.82 -28.72
CA ALA A 792 27.20 7.27 -29.70
C ALA A 792 28.48 7.80 -29.05
N ASP A 793 29.61 7.66 -29.72
CA ASP A 793 30.86 8.27 -29.27
C ASP A 793 30.93 9.77 -29.63
N LEU A 794 31.82 10.50 -28.94
CA LEU A 794 32.04 11.93 -29.15
C LEU A 794 32.48 12.27 -30.59
N ASP A 795 33.20 11.36 -31.26
CA ASP A 795 33.65 11.53 -32.64
C ASP A 795 32.46 11.55 -33.62
N ALA A 796 31.49 10.66 -33.44
CA ALA A 796 30.25 10.64 -34.21
C ALA A 796 29.39 11.88 -33.92
N GLY A 797 29.30 12.29 -32.64
CA GLY A 797 28.62 13.52 -32.23
C GLY A 797 29.23 14.76 -32.91
N MET A 798 30.55 14.88 -32.88
CA MET A 798 31.31 15.95 -33.54
C MET A 798 31.13 15.93 -35.06
N ALA A 799 31.09 14.76 -35.69
CA ALA A 799 30.84 14.65 -37.13
C ALA A 799 29.44 15.15 -37.53
N ARG A 800 28.41 14.83 -36.73
CA ARG A 800 27.05 15.33 -36.93
C ARG A 800 26.98 16.85 -36.77
N LEU A 801 27.64 17.39 -35.75
CA LEU A 801 27.70 18.84 -35.53
C LEU A 801 28.35 19.56 -36.71
N ARG A 802 29.47 19.05 -37.22
CA ARG A 802 30.15 19.61 -38.40
C ARG A 802 29.25 19.63 -39.63
N GLU A 803 28.51 18.54 -39.88
CA GLU A 803 27.60 18.48 -41.02
C GLU A 803 26.42 19.45 -40.85
N ALA A 804 25.84 19.52 -39.65
CA ALA A 804 24.77 20.48 -39.35
C ALA A 804 25.23 21.93 -39.57
N LEU A 805 26.42 22.31 -39.07
CA LEU A 805 26.97 23.65 -39.28
C LEU A 805 27.23 23.96 -40.75
N ARG A 806 27.70 22.98 -41.52
CA ARG A 806 27.93 23.13 -42.96
C ARG A 806 26.63 23.39 -43.73
N GLU A 807 25.59 22.63 -43.44
CA GLU A 807 24.28 22.81 -44.10
C GLU A 807 23.58 24.12 -43.70
N LEU A 808 23.84 24.60 -42.48
CA LEU A 808 23.17 25.76 -41.90
C LEU A 808 23.99 27.06 -42.02
N ALA A 809 25.17 27.03 -42.64
CA ALA A 809 26.11 28.15 -42.67
C ALA A 809 25.48 29.48 -43.12
N ASP A 810 24.59 29.43 -44.11
CA ASP A 810 23.92 30.61 -44.69
C ASP A 810 22.71 31.13 -43.88
N ARG A 811 22.30 30.41 -42.83
CA ARG A 811 21.16 30.81 -41.98
C ARG A 811 21.52 31.97 -41.06
N PRO A 812 20.55 32.82 -40.65
CA PRO A 812 20.72 33.77 -39.56
C PRO A 812 21.27 33.08 -38.31
N LEU A 813 22.13 33.75 -37.53
CA LEU A 813 22.87 33.09 -36.44
C LEU A 813 21.93 32.50 -35.37
N GLN A 814 20.85 33.21 -35.04
CA GLN A 814 19.83 32.72 -34.10
C GLN A 814 19.18 31.43 -34.60
N GLU A 815 18.70 31.41 -35.84
CA GLU A 815 18.07 30.23 -36.46
C GLU A 815 19.05 29.06 -36.60
N LEU A 816 20.33 29.36 -36.90
CA LEU A 816 21.38 28.34 -36.95
C LEU A 816 21.52 27.63 -35.61
N LEU A 817 21.60 28.37 -34.49
CA LEU A 817 21.74 27.76 -33.16
C LEU A 817 20.49 26.95 -32.76
N ASP A 818 19.29 27.47 -33.05
CA ASP A 818 18.03 26.77 -32.75
C ASP A 818 17.92 25.45 -33.52
N GLU A 819 18.28 25.45 -34.79
CA GLU A 819 18.23 24.27 -35.65
C GLU A 819 19.35 23.27 -35.31
N VAL A 820 20.54 23.75 -34.93
CA VAL A 820 21.62 22.90 -34.39
C VAL A 820 21.13 22.17 -33.14
N LEU A 821 20.55 22.88 -32.16
CA LEU A 821 19.98 22.23 -30.97
C LEU A 821 18.90 21.21 -31.34
N HIS A 822 17.98 21.58 -32.22
CA HIS A 822 16.89 20.70 -32.63
C HIS A 822 17.37 19.40 -33.30
N ARG A 823 18.46 19.45 -34.08
CA ARG A 823 19.00 18.28 -34.80
C ARG A 823 19.90 17.40 -33.94
N LEU A 824 20.60 18.00 -32.98
CA LEU A 824 21.58 17.30 -32.16
C LEU A 824 20.97 16.72 -30.89
N VAL A 825 20.00 17.43 -30.31
CA VAL A 825 19.28 17.06 -29.09
C VAL A 825 17.89 16.52 -29.46
N ASP A 826 17.69 15.20 -29.35
CA ASP A 826 16.41 14.52 -29.63
C ASP A 826 15.39 14.74 -28.48
N GLY A 827 14.95 15.98 -28.26
CA GLY A 827 14.03 16.34 -27.18
C GLY A 827 14.74 16.85 -25.93
N THR A 828 14.70 16.11 -24.82
CA THR A 828 15.27 16.53 -23.54
C THR A 828 16.70 15.99 -23.40
N PRO A 829 17.72 16.85 -23.18
CA PRO A 829 19.11 16.41 -23.14
C PRO A 829 19.42 15.64 -21.84
N GLU A 830 20.37 14.71 -21.93
CA GLU A 830 20.84 13.91 -20.78
C GLU A 830 21.77 14.70 -19.85
N ASP A 831 22.47 15.69 -20.40
CA ASP A 831 23.31 16.65 -19.69
C ASP A 831 22.92 18.08 -20.07
N ASP A 832 23.47 19.07 -19.38
CA ASP A 832 23.27 20.47 -19.75
C ASP A 832 23.94 20.78 -21.10
N VAL A 833 23.36 21.73 -21.84
CA VAL A 833 23.90 22.14 -23.14
C VAL A 833 24.05 23.65 -23.15
N ALA A 834 25.29 24.14 -23.27
CA ALA A 834 25.60 25.54 -23.47
C ALA A 834 26.21 25.78 -24.87
N LEU A 835 25.76 26.83 -25.54
CA LEU A 835 26.29 27.30 -26.82
C LEU A 835 26.58 28.79 -26.73
N VAL A 836 27.75 29.22 -27.20
CA VAL A 836 28.05 30.64 -27.47
C VAL A 836 28.71 30.77 -28.83
N ALA A 837 28.12 31.61 -29.68
CA ALA A 837 28.61 31.83 -31.03
C ALA A 837 28.78 33.32 -31.33
N VAL A 838 29.76 33.64 -32.18
CA VAL A 838 29.94 34.98 -32.75
C VAL A 838 30.06 34.90 -34.26
N ARG A 839 29.30 35.76 -34.95
CA ARG A 839 29.42 35.97 -36.40
C ARG A 839 30.03 37.34 -36.66
N LEU A 840 31.11 37.35 -37.43
CA LEU A 840 31.88 38.55 -37.73
C LEU A 840 31.37 39.19 -39.03
N HIS A 841 30.45 40.16 -38.94
CA HIS A 841 29.91 40.82 -40.13
C HIS A 841 30.92 41.76 -40.78
N ARG A 842 30.63 42.13 -42.03
CA ARG A 842 31.46 43.05 -42.81
C ARG A 842 31.45 44.46 -42.24
N GLN A 843 32.63 44.97 -41.89
CA GLN A 843 32.83 46.33 -41.37
C GLN A 843 33.02 47.40 -42.46
N ASP A 844 33.14 47.03 -43.73
CA ASP A 844 33.20 47.97 -44.86
C ASP A 844 31.81 48.44 -45.34
N VAL A 845 30.75 47.95 -44.71
CA VAL A 845 29.36 48.33 -44.94
C VAL A 845 28.72 48.82 -43.64
N PRO A 846 27.59 49.55 -43.70
CA PRO A 846 26.84 49.89 -42.49
C PRO A 846 26.52 48.66 -41.65
N ARG A 847 26.55 48.81 -40.32
CA ARG A 847 26.28 47.71 -39.37
C ARG A 847 24.94 47.07 -39.68
N PRO A 848 24.89 45.74 -39.88
CA PRO A 848 23.63 45.07 -40.19
C PRO A 848 22.72 45.06 -38.96
N LEU A 849 21.40 45.20 -39.19
CA LEU A 849 20.40 45.22 -38.11
C LEU A 849 20.43 43.96 -37.24
N VAL A 850 20.80 42.81 -37.82
CA VAL A 850 20.92 41.53 -37.11
C VAL A 850 22.05 41.50 -36.09
N ALA A 851 23.07 42.36 -36.22
CA ALA A 851 24.12 42.50 -35.21
C ALA A 851 23.66 43.28 -33.96
N GLY A 852 22.38 43.65 -33.86
CA GLY A 852 21.82 44.40 -32.74
C GLY A 852 22.27 45.86 -32.69
N PRO A 853 21.69 46.67 -31.78
CA PRO A 853 22.19 48.01 -31.49
C PRO A 853 23.63 47.97 -30.94
N ASN A 854 24.43 49.03 -31.11
CA ASN A 854 25.79 49.06 -30.56
C ASN A 854 25.77 49.35 -29.05
N ARG A 855 25.31 48.38 -28.24
CA ARG A 855 25.22 48.47 -26.78
C ARG A 855 26.51 47.96 -26.16
N ILE A 856 27.42 48.90 -25.90
CA ILE A 856 28.69 48.67 -25.18
C ILE A 856 28.76 49.53 -23.92
N PRO A 857 29.49 49.14 -22.87
CA PRO A 857 29.63 49.94 -21.66
C PRO A 857 30.37 51.28 -21.93
N ASP A 858 29.92 52.38 -21.32
CA ASP A 858 30.48 53.74 -21.50
C ASP A 858 31.98 53.87 -21.15
N VAL A 859 32.50 52.92 -20.37
CA VAL A 859 33.91 52.87 -19.93
C VAL A 859 34.85 52.20 -20.92
N VAL A 860 34.29 51.54 -21.94
CA VAL A 860 35.05 50.92 -23.04
C VAL A 860 35.17 51.95 -24.17
N PRO A 861 36.34 52.10 -24.82
CA PRO A 861 36.48 53.02 -25.95
C PRO A 861 35.41 52.79 -27.02
N GLU A 862 34.71 53.86 -27.43
CA GLU A 862 33.82 53.79 -28.60
C GLU A 862 34.62 53.39 -29.85
N ASP A 863 33.99 52.60 -30.74
CA ASP A 863 34.58 52.21 -32.03
C ASP A 863 35.20 53.44 -32.72
N PRO A 864 36.50 53.43 -33.07
CA PRO A 864 37.19 54.58 -33.67
C PRO A 864 36.57 55.08 -34.99
N ALA A 865 35.54 54.40 -35.52
CA ALA A 865 34.78 54.78 -36.71
C ALA A 865 33.35 55.29 -36.47
N GLY A 866 32.91 55.56 -35.23
CA GLY A 866 31.64 56.26 -35.00
C GLY A 866 31.65 57.69 -35.58
N PRO A 867 30.60 58.15 -36.29
CA PRO A 867 30.55 59.55 -36.69
C PRO A 867 30.55 60.41 -35.43
N ILE A 868 31.51 61.34 -35.35
CA ILE A 868 31.57 62.37 -34.30
C ILE A 868 30.18 62.97 -34.17
N ARG A 869 29.50 62.73 -33.03
CA ARG A 869 28.27 63.45 -32.67
C ARG A 869 28.59 64.94 -32.69
N ARG A 870 27.99 65.68 -33.62
CA ARG A 870 27.95 67.15 -33.58
C ARG A 870 26.92 67.62 -32.57
#